data_AF-A0A814GIW6-F1
#
_entry.id   AF-A0A814GIW6-F1
#
_cell.length_a   1.000
_cell.length_b   1.000
_cell.length_c   1.000
_cell.angle_alpha   90.00
_cell.angle_beta   90.00
_cell.angle_gamma   90.00
#
_symmetry.space_group_name_H-M   'P 1'
#
loop_
_entity.id
_entity.type
_entity.pdbx_description
1 polymer ?
#
loop_
_entity_poly.entity_id
_entity_poly.type
_entity_poly.pdbx_seq_one_letter_code
_entity_poly.pdbx_strand_id
1 'polypeptide(L)'
;MFLLLRQTCPLVFRRSSIIRITTTSVYIQQQQQKNNLSSFSRPKFVWDIIPKSIQPYIRLSRIDKPIGSWLLFLPGAWSIAFAGTTLSNFALLGLFGIGTVLMRGAGCTINDLWDKEIDRRVERTKLRPIASGEVTTRQGLTWAGVQLSISFLILIQLNVPSIMLGILSLMPVVIYPLMKRFTYWPQLFLGITFNWGALMGFTAATGSIFPSIILPLYFAGIAWTLHYDTIYAHQDKTDDLLVGVKSTALRLGNDTKLWLRAFSLGMISHLVTTGLSVDQTWPYYVGLVAVSYHLHKQIETVNLNRSESCWNTFASNRITGLMILANFAIMKNTLIFQATIAVCLVVLNFATLTRNYDISDGRLEVLFKHWLDQTDRDYGSFAEYQQRMNIFKENYIQIQKLNEVYGHDMTFELNKFADLTEDEFRNTILMRPQAPPIHSAKRYMKIRTVEDLPDSFDWRDHNAVTPVKDQGSVGTCWAFSTVQNVEGQWALKSKLLTNLSVEQVVDCDGMQKPDSVQADCGVYGGWPFLSFQYLMQQGGIEAESTYPYCAGLKNSCEPCNAPGYNKTLCGPPIPFCYIKDSCETKLDSTKFISGLKVVDWKAIEQDETIIATALMNTGPLSVALDAEMLQFYHKGIFNPVFCNPKNLDHAVLLVGWGKEGSKPYWIVKNSWGAKWGEEGYFRILRGKGTCGINTQVTTAVLA
;
A
#
# COMPACT_ATOMS: atom_id res chain seq x y z
N MET A 1 23.49 -60.72 -24.46
CA MET A 1 22.38 -61.58 -24.01
C MET A 1 21.46 -60.69 -23.18
N PHE A 2 20.38 -60.06 -23.66
CA PHE A 2 19.53 -60.16 -24.85
C PHE A 2 18.98 -58.75 -25.20
N LEU A 3 18.90 -58.47 -26.52
CA LEU A 3 17.91 -57.70 -27.31
C LEU A 3 17.17 -56.47 -26.72
N LEU A 4 17.28 -55.29 -27.34
CA LEU A 4 16.55 -54.81 -28.54
C LEU A 4 15.05 -54.57 -28.32
N LEU A 5 14.60 -53.33 -28.54
CA LEU A 5 13.61 -53.01 -29.58
C LEU A 5 13.61 -51.50 -29.92
N ARG A 6 14.16 -51.20 -31.09
CA ARG A 6 13.85 -50.04 -31.94
C ARG A 6 12.47 -50.24 -32.58
N GLN A 7 11.76 -49.15 -32.85
CA GLN A 7 11.00 -48.90 -34.10
C GLN A 7 10.75 -47.37 -34.16
N THR A 8 11.51 -46.55 -34.88
CA THR A 8 11.70 -46.34 -36.34
C THR A 8 11.06 -45.00 -36.78
N CYS A 9 11.94 -44.07 -37.15
CA CYS A 9 11.70 -42.88 -37.99
C CYS A 9 11.31 -43.32 -39.42
N PRO A 10 10.70 -42.48 -40.30
CA PRO A 10 11.57 -41.72 -41.21
C PRO A 10 11.03 -40.39 -41.83
N LEU A 11 12.01 -39.53 -42.16
CA LEU A 11 12.15 -38.72 -43.40
C LEU A 11 11.12 -37.60 -43.73
N VAL A 12 11.61 -36.37 -43.95
CA VAL A 12 11.89 -35.77 -45.28
C VAL A 12 12.14 -34.25 -45.12
N PHE A 13 13.28 -33.80 -45.66
CA PHE A 13 13.65 -32.41 -45.87
C PHE A 13 12.66 -31.67 -46.79
N ARG A 14 12.19 -30.47 -46.40
CA ARG A 14 11.79 -29.43 -47.36
C ARG A 14 12.14 -28.03 -46.85
N ARG A 15 12.89 -27.30 -47.68
CA ARG A 15 13.37 -25.92 -47.54
C ARG A 15 12.24 -24.94 -47.20
N SER A 16 12.43 -24.03 -46.24
CA SER A 16 12.10 -22.60 -46.40
C SER A 16 12.77 -21.74 -45.32
N SER A 17 13.42 -20.65 -45.77
CA SER A 17 13.62 -19.36 -45.09
C SER A 17 14.16 -19.31 -43.66
N ILE A 18 15.38 -18.77 -43.57
CA ILE A 18 16.01 -18.16 -42.41
C ILE A 18 14.99 -17.32 -41.61
N ILE A 19 14.71 -17.74 -40.38
CA ILE A 19 14.28 -16.83 -39.31
C ILE A 19 15.30 -17.01 -38.19
N ARG A 20 16.22 -16.06 -38.07
CA ARG A 20 16.97 -15.85 -36.84
C ARG A 20 15.96 -15.44 -35.77
N ILE A 21 15.47 -16.40 -34.99
CA ILE A 21 14.82 -16.09 -33.72
C ILE A 21 15.96 -15.84 -32.73
N THR A 22 16.31 -14.58 -32.59
CA THR A 22 17.20 -14.07 -31.55
C THR A 22 16.58 -14.42 -30.20
N THR A 23 17.21 -15.35 -29.46
CA THR A 23 16.96 -15.68 -28.06
C THR A 23 17.19 -14.51 -27.09
N THR A 24 17.30 -13.30 -27.60
CA THR A 24 17.42 -12.03 -26.87
C THR A 24 16.05 -11.45 -26.48
N SER A 25 14.94 -11.74 -27.18
CA SER A 25 13.66 -11.06 -26.91
C SER A 25 12.92 -11.57 -25.67
N VAL A 26 13.01 -12.87 -25.35
CA VAL A 26 12.36 -13.45 -24.15
C VAL A 26 13.10 -13.06 -22.87
N TYR A 27 14.41 -12.81 -22.95
CA TYR A 27 15.20 -12.28 -21.83
C TYR A 27 14.99 -10.77 -21.64
N ILE A 28 14.74 -10.02 -22.73
CA ILE A 28 14.43 -8.58 -22.68
C ILE A 28 13.01 -8.31 -22.13
N GLN A 29 12.03 -9.18 -22.42
CA GLN A 29 10.67 -9.05 -21.85
C GLN A 29 10.61 -9.31 -20.34
N GLN A 30 11.48 -10.15 -19.77
CA GLN A 30 11.63 -10.27 -18.31
C GLN A 30 12.49 -9.15 -17.69
N GLN A 31 13.33 -8.45 -18.47
CA GLN A 31 14.21 -7.37 -17.98
C GLN A 31 13.52 -6.00 -17.90
N GLN A 32 12.47 -5.73 -18.67
CA GLN A 32 11.68 -4.50 -18.52
C GLN A 32 10.70 -4.55 -17.32
N GLN A 33 10.35 -5.75 -16.85
CA GLN A 33 9.42 -5.96 -15.72
C GLN A 33 10.11 -5.99 -14.34
N LYS A 34 11.43 -6.16 -14.28
CA LYS A 34 12.20 -6.23 -13.01
C LYS A 34 12.78 -4.90 -12.51
N ASN A 35 12.92 -3.90 -13.39
CA ASN A 35 13.66 -2.69 -13.07
C ASN A 35 13.06 -1.78 -11.99
N ASN A 36 11.83 -2.01 -11.54
CA ASN A 36 11.19 -1.17 -10.52
C ASN A 36 11.09 -1.82 -9.12
N LEU A 37 11.34 -3.12 -8.94
CA LEU A 37 11.29 -3.77 -7.62
C LEU A 37 12.54 -3.47 -6.75
N SER A 38 12.66 -2.28 -6.16
CA SER A 38 13.53 -2.08 -4.98
C SER A 38 13.28 -0.77 -4.22
N SER A 39 12.13 -0.67 -3.56
CA SER A 39 12.05 0.09 -2.32
C SER A 39 11.10 -0.59 -1.34
N PHE A 40 11.67 -1.41 -0.45
CA PHE A 40 10.98 -1.88 0.74
C PHE A 40 10.33 -0.69 1.47
N SER A 41 9.05 -0.86 1.80
CA SER A 41 8.14 0.08 2.46
C SER A 41 8.77 0.78 3.67
N ARG A 42 8.69 2.11 3.66
CA ARG A 42 9.14 2.99 4.75
C ARG A 42 7.95 3.34 5.66
N PRO A 43 8.10 3.37 6.98
CA PRO A 43 7.10 3.98 7.85
C PRO A 43 7.05 5.49 7.58
N LYS A 44 5.96 6.00 6.97
CA LYS A 44 5.80 7.40 6.51
C LYS A 44 6.08 8.46 7.59
N PHE A 45 5.75 8.19 8.86
CA PHE A 45 5.81 9.20 9.92
C PHE A 45 7.22 9.76 10.22
N VAL A 46 8.29 8.98 10.04
CA VAL A 46 9.65 9.39 10.45
C VAL A 46 10.41 10.11 9.34
N TRP A 47 10.16 9.77 8.07
CA TRP A 47 10.94 10.27 6.94
C TRP A 47 10.55 11.66 6.48
N ASP A 48 9.30 12.06 6.71
CA ASP A 48 8.80 13.40 6.39
C ASP A 48 9.36 14.47 7.35
N ILE A 49 9.76 14.06 8.56
CA ILE A 49 10.41 14.92 9.57
C ILE A 49 11.91 15.11 9.27
N ILE A 50 12.54 14.15 8.59
CA ILE A 50 13.98 14.18 8.32
C ILE A 50 14.27 14.99 7.05
N PRO A 51 15.13 16.03 7.12
CA PRO A 51 15.51 16.84 5.95
C PRO A 51 15.95 15.97 4.77
N LYS A 52 15.44 16.26 3.56
CA LYS A 52 15.77 15.53 2.33
C LYS A 52 17.29 15.41 2.07
N SER A 53 18.08 16.38 2.53
CA SER A 53 19.54 16.39 2.45
C SER A 53 20.25 15.32 3.31
N ILE A 54 19.60 14.83 4.37
CA ILE A 54 20.16 13.87 5.33
C ILE A 54 19.71 12.44 5.03
N GLN A 55 18.55 12.27 4.38
CA GLN A 55 17.99 10.95 4.05
C GLN A 55 18.94 10.00 3.30
N PRO A 56 19.80 10.45 2.37
CA PRO A 56 20.78 9.58 1.71
C PRO A 56 21.83 9.01 2.68
N TYR A 57 22.27 9.80 3.66
CA TYR A 57 23.26 9.39 4.67
C TYR A 57 22.67 8.39 5.68
N ILE A 58 21.41 8.56 6.05
CA ILE A 58 20.69 7.61 6.93
C ILE A 58 20.53 6.25 6.23
N ARG A 59 20.16 6.25 4.93
CA ARG A 59 20.12 5.04 4.11
C ARG A 59 21.49 4.41 3.94
N LEU A 60 22.53 5.22 3.73
CA LEU A 60 23.91 4.76 3.60
C LEU A 60 24.38 4.04 4.87
N SER A 61 24.04 4.57 6.05
CA SER A 61 24.30 3.94 7.35
C SER A 61 23.34 2.82 7.75
N ARG A 62 22.35 2.48 6.92
CA ARG A 62 21.33 1.45 7.17
C ARG A 62 20.52 1.68 8.46
N ILE A 63 20.40 2.93 8.91
CA ILE A 63 19.59 3.29 10.07
C ILE A 63 18.10 3.01 9.79
N ASP A 64 17.70 3.05 8.51
CA ASP A 64 16.37 2.64 8.02
C ASP A 64 16.07 1.14 8.19
N LYS A 65 17.12 0.31 8.38
CA LYS A 65 17.01 -1.15 8.51
C LYS A 65 17.72 -1.62 9.78
N PRO A 66 17.11 -1.40 10.96
CA PRO A 66 17.80 -1.49 12.25
C PRO A 66 18.19 -2.90 12.68
N ILE A 67 17.70 -3.95 12.00
CA ILE A 67 17.95 -5.35 12.39
C ILE A 67 19.43 -5.66 12.52
N GLY A 68 20.27 -5.17 11.60
CA GLY A 68 21.72 -5.38 11.65
C GLY A 68 22.37 -4.72 12.87
N SER A 69 21.87 -3.55 13.29
CA SER A 69 22.34 -2.87 14.50
C SER A 69 21.92 -3.61 15.76
N TRP A 70 20.71 -4.19 15.80
CA TRP A 70 20.29 -5.06 16.89
C TRP A 70 21.19 -6.29 17.03
N LEU A 71 21.47 -6.98 15.92
CA LEU A 71 22.30 -8.20 15.95
C LEU A 71 23.76 -7.92 16.33
N LEU A 72 24.30 -6.73 16.02
CA LEU A 72 25.63 -6.31 16.46
C LEU A 72 25.64 -5.87 17.94
N PHE A 73 24.54 -5.28 18.44
CA PHE A 73 24.45 -4.76 19.81
C PHE A 73 24.26 -5.87 20.85
N LEU A 74 23.38 -6.83 20.56
CA LEU A 74 22.90 -7.81 21.54
C LEU A 74 24.02 -8.64 22.20
N PRO A 75 25.06 -9.13 21.50
CA PRO A 75 26.16 -9.85 22.14
C PRO A 75 26.90 -9.02 23.21
N GLY A 76 27.09 -7.72 22.96
CA GLY A 76 27.65 -6.80 23.95
C GLY A 76 26.69 -6.54 25.10
N ALA A 77 25.40 -6.38 24.80
CA ALA A 77 24.38 -6.21 25.82
C ALA A 77 24.24 -7.43 26.74
N TRP A 78 24.30 -8.66 26.20
CA TRP A 78 24.31 -9.90 26.97
C TRP A 78 25.45 -9.89 27.98
N SER A 79 26.64 -9.54 27.50
CA SER A 79 27.88 -9.54 28.27
C SER A 79 27.87 -8.47 29.38
N ILE A 80 27.33 -7.27 29.10
CA ILE A 80 27.15 -6.21 30.11
C ILE A 80 26.07 -6.58 31.14
N ALA A 81 24.92 -7.10 30.70
CA ALA A 81 23.85 -7.52 31.59
C ALA A 81 24.30 -8.66 32.51
N PHE A 82 25.11 -9.58 31.98
CA PHE A 82 25.70 -10.67 32.74
C PHE A 82 26.70 -10.19 33.82
N ALA A 83 27.35 -9.05 33.61
CA ALA A 83 28.21 -8.43 34.62
C ALA A 83 27.43 -7.76 35.77
N GLY A 84 26.12 -7.59 35.65
CA GLY A 84 25.22 -7.09 36.70
C GLY A 84 24.33 -5.91 36.26
N THR A 85 23.48 -5.45 37.18
CA THR A 85 22.46 -4.41 36.92
C THR A 85 22.76 -3.09 37.66
N THR A 86 23.98 -2.58 37.55
CA THR A 86 24.37 -1.29 38.16
C THR A 86 24.01 -0.11 37.24
N LEU A 87 23.92 1.10 37.79
CA LEU A 87 23.72 2.32 37.00
C LEU A 87 24.82 2.52 35.95
N SER A 88 26.07 2.16 36.29
CA SER A 88 27.20 2.15 35.36
C SER A 88 26.96 1.20 34.18
N ASN A 89 26.40 0.01 34.44
CA ASN A 89 26.10 -0.95 33.38
C ASN A 89 24.97 -0.46 32.46
N PHE A 90 23.98 0.27 32.98
CA PHE A 90 22.97 0.92 32.14
C PHE A 90 23.57 2.03 31.26
N ALA A 91 24.51 2.82 31.78
CA ALA A 91 25.24 3.80 30.98
C ALA A 91 26.10 3.11 29.89
N LEU A 92 26.75 2.00 30.23
CA LEU A 92 27.50 1.17 29.26
C LEU A 92 26.62 0.59 28.17
N LEU A 93 25.39 0.14 28.48
CA LEU A 93 24.42 -0.29 27.46
C LEU A 93 24.07 0.84 26.49
N GLY A 94 23.91 2.08 27.00
CA GLY A 94 23.72 3.27 26.17
C GLY A 94 24.90 3.55 25.24
N LEU A 95 26.13 3.54 25.79
CA LEU A 95 27.36 3.75 25.02
C LEU A 95 27.57 2.67 23.94
N PHE A 96 27.36 1.39 24.28
CA PHE A 96 27.43 0.28 23.33
C PHE A 96 26.32 0.38 22.27
N GLY A 97 25.13 0.84 22.62
CA GLY A 97 24.03 1.06 21.68
C GLY A 97 24.37 2.12 20.64
N ILE A 98 24.81 3.30 21.08
CA ILE A 98 25.24 4.40 20.19
C ILE A 98 26.43 3.96 19.34
N GLY A 99 27.46 3.38 19.97
CA GLY A 99 28.64 2.88 19.29
C GLY A 99 28.31 1.82 18.23
N THR A 100 27.36 0.93 18.50
CA THR A 100 26.91 -0.08 17.55
C THR A 100 26.26 0.53 16.31
N VAL A 101 25.37 1.51 16.48
CA VAL A 101 24.72 2.19 15.35
C VAL A 101 25.76 2.88 14.47
N LEU A 102 26.72 3.58 15.09
CA LEU A 102 27.79 4.29 14.37
C LEU A 102 28.75 3.31 13.66
N MET A 103 29.21 2.27 14.34
CA MET A 103 30.14 1.28 13.77
C MET A 103 29.48 0.45 12.68
N ARG A 104 28.20 0.08 12.84
CA ARG A 104 27.43 -0.59 11.77
C ARG A 104 27.27 0.32 10.56
N GLY A 105 26.92 1.57 10.78
CA GLY A 105 26.76 2.56 9.71
C GLY A 105 28.06 2.83 8.95
N ALA A 106 29.18 2.98 9.67
CA ALA A 106 30.51 3.12 9.09
C ALA A 106 30.88 1.89 8.26
N GLY A 107 30.67 0.68 8.79
CA GLY A 107 30.91 -0.57 8.08
C GLY A 107 30.07 -0.71 6.81
N CYS A 108 28.79 -0.33 6.84
CA CYS A 108 27.93 -0.32 5.65
C CYS A 108 28.41 0.70 4.61
N THR A 109 28.84 1.88 5.07
CA THR A 109 29.37 2.93 4.19
C THR A 109 30.65 2.47 3.48
N ILE A 110 31.59 1.87 4.22
CA ILE A 110 32.84 1.34 3.65
C ILE A 110 32.55 0.18 2.69
N ASN A 111 31.62 -0.71 3.04
CA ASN A 111 31.25 -1.80 2.14
C ASN A 111 30.66 -1.28 0.81
N ASP A 112 29.76 -0.30 0.87
CA ASP A 112 29.19 0.34 -0.34
C ASP A 112 30.26 1.14 -1.13
N LEU A 113 31.32 1.65 -0.48
CA LEU A 113 32.46 2.27 -1.17
C LEU A 113 33.30 1.22 -1.93
N TRP A 114 33.58 0.06 -1.32
CA TRP A 114 34.39 -1.00 -1.93
C TRP A 114 33.65 -1.77 -3.02
N ASP A 115 32.33 -1.94 -2.86
CA ASP A 115 31.50 -2.68 -3.81
C ASP A 115 30.86 -1.75 -4.86
N LYS A 116 31.18 -0.44 -4.92
CA LYS A 116 30.52 0.56 -5.79
C LYS A 116 30.35 0.11 -7.25
N GLU A 117 31.38 -0.41 -7.91
CA GLU A 117 31.26 -0.86 -9.31
C GLU A 117 30.41 -2.14 -9.45
N ILE A 118 30.44 -3.02 -8.45
CA ILE A 118 29.65 -4.26 -8.41
C ILE A 118 28.19 -3.90 -8.13
N ASP A 119 27.94 -3.04 -7.14
CA ASP A 119 26.64 -2.60 -6.70
C ASP A 119 25.88 -1.89 -7.83
N ARG A 120 26.58 -1.17 -8.72
CA ARG A 120 26.01 -0.57 -9.95
C ARG A 120 25.51 -1.59 -10.97
N ARG A 121 26.10 -2.79 -10.98
CA ARG A 121 25.78 -3.87 -11.94
C ARG A 121 24.73 -4.84 -11.39
N VAL A 122 24.47 -4.80 -10.08
CA VAL A 122 23.54 -5.70 -9.39
C VAL A 122 22.23 -4.98 -9.11
N GLU A 123 21.13 -5.56 -9.58
CA GLU A 123 19.80 -4.93 -9.64
C GLU A 123 19.28 -4.45 -8.27
N ARG A 124 19.55 -5.20 -7.20
CA ARG A 124 19.15 -4.87 -5.82
C ARG A 124 19.91 -3.68 -5.24
N THR A 125 21.18 -3.53 -5.62
CA THR A 125 22.13 -2.62 -4.98
C THR A 125 22.41 -1.37 -5.80
N LYS A 126 21.93 -1.32 -7.05
CA LYS A 126 22.09 -0.17 -7.96
C LYS A 126 21.54 1.14 -7.39
N LEU A 127 20.53 1.05 -6.51
CA LEU A 127 19.89 2.19 -5.86
C LEU A 127 20.57 2.62 -4.54
N ARG A 128 21.66 1.95 -4.12
CA ARG A 128 22.42 2.38 -2.94
C ARG A 128 22.99 3.79 -3.18
N PRO A 129 23.03 4.68 -2.16
CA PRO A 129 23.34 6.10 -2.37
C PRO A 129 24.66 6.37 -3.11
N ILE A 130 25.70 5.57 -2.88
CA ILE A 130 27.00 5.71 -3.57
C ILE A 130 26.97 5.10 -4.99
N ALA A 131 26.25 3.99 -5.17
CA ALA A 131 26.12 3.33 -6.46
C ALA A 131 25.29 4.16 -7.45
N SER A 132 24.16 4.70 -6.99
CA SER A 132 23.24 5.55 -7.76
C SER A 132 23.77 6.95 -8.03
N GLY A 133 24.80 7.40 -7.30
CA GLY A 133 25.37 8.74 -7.42
C GLY A 133 24.67 9.80 -6.56
N GLU A 134 23.70 9.42 -5.73
CA GLU A 134 23.03 10.31 -4.77
C GLU A 134 23.99 10.85 -3.69
N VAL A 135 25.03 10.08 -3.34
CA VAL A 135 26.14 10.48 -2.46
C VAL A 135 27.46 10.25 -3.20
N THR A 136 28.31 11.28 -3.27
CA THR A 136 29.64 11.16 -3.88
C THR A 136 30.58 10.30 -3.03
N THR A 137 31.61 9.72 -3.63
CA THR A 137 32.61 8.92 -2.89
C THR A 137 33.31 9.72 -1.79
N ARG A 138 33.59 11.00 -2.04
CA ARG A 138 34.18 11.92 -1.03
C ARG A 138 33.22 12.15 0.14
N GLN A 139 31.94 12.42 -0.14
CA GLN A 139 30.93 12.55 0.92
C GLN A 139 30.75 11.26 1.72
N GLY A 140 30.76 10.09 1.07
CA GLY A 140 30.72 8.79 1.73
C GLY A 140 31.93 8.57 2.64
N LEU A 141 33.13 8.91 2.19
CA LEU A 141 34.36 8.82 3.00
C LEU A 141 34.31 9.77 4.20
N THR A 142 33.87 11.02 4.00
CA THR A 142 33.68 11.99 5.10
C THR A 142 32.66 11.46 6.12
N TRP A 143 31.55 10.89 5.65
CA TRP A 143 30.51 10.34 6.52
C TRP A 143 30.99 9.12 7.33
N ALA A 144 31.76 8.22 6.71
CA ALA A 144 32.41 7.12 7.42
C ALA A 144 33.41 7.66 8.45
N GLY A 145 34.21 8.68 8.10
CA GLY A 145 35.15 9.35 8.99
C GLY A 145 34.47 9.91 10.23
N VAL A 146 33.36 10.66 10.07
CA VAL A 146 32.57 11.20 11.19
C VAL A 146 32.08 10.09 12.12
N GLN A 147 31.50 9.02 11.58
CA GLN A 147 31.01 7.89 12.39
C GLN A 147 32.15 7.20 13.17
N LEU A 148 33.30 6.99 12.53
CA LEU A 148 34.48 6.39 13.15
C LEU A 148 35.09 7.30 14.23
N SER A 149 35.15 8.61 14.01
CA SER A 149 35.63 9.57 15.01
C SER A 149 34.75 9.58 16.25
N ILE A 150 33.42 9.61 16.10
CA ILE A 150 32.51 9.54 17.26
C ILE A 150 32.62 8.18 17.96
N SER A 151 32.74 7.09 17.20
CA SER A 151 32.94 5.75 17.78
C SER A 151 34.26 5.64 18.55
N PHE A 152 35.32 6.29 18.07
CA PHE A 152 36.60 6.36 18.77
C PHE A 152 36.49 7.16 20.08
N LEU A 153 35.75 8.27 20.09
CA LEU A 153 35.46 9.03 21.31
C LEU A 153 34.69 8.19 22.35
N ILE A 154 33.82 7.28 21.92
CA ILE A 154 33.15 6.32 22.81
C ILE A 154 34.16 5.28 23.32
N LEU A 155 35.02 4.75 22.45
CA LEU A 155 36.01 3.72 22.82
C LEU A 155 36.96 4.20 23.91
N ILE A 156 37.49 5.42 23.80
CA ILE A 156 38.45 5.97 24.79
C ILE A 156 37.81 6.29 26.16
N GLN A 157 36.49 6.24 26.29
CA GLN A 157 35.80 6.35 27.57
C GLN A 157 35.74 5.02 28.32
N LEU A 158 36.11 3.91 27.68
CA LEU A 158 36.14 2.58 28.30
C LEU A 158 37.47 2.34 29.04
N ASN A 159 37.50 1.30 29.86
CA ASN A 159 38.74 0.88 30.53
C ASN A 159 39.79 0.35 29.53
N VAL A 160 41.07 0.41 29.94
CA VAL A 160 42.22 0.04 29.08
C VAL A 160 42.10 -1.36 28.46
N PRO A 161 41.71 -2.43 29.20
CA PRO A 161 41.51 -3.75 28.59
C PRO A 161 40.45 -3.74 27.48
N SER A 162 39.36 -2.99 27.64
CA SER A 162 38.32 -2.84 26.61
C SER A 162 38.80 -2.04 25.40
N ILE A 163 39.62 -1.00 25.62
CA ILE A 163 40.26 -0.25 24.52
C ILE A 163 41.14 -1.18 23.69
N MET A 164 41.96 -2.01 24.33
CA MET A 164 42.80 -2.99 23.64
C MET A 164 41.98 -3.99 22.83
N LEU A 165 40.89 -4.51 23.40
CA LEU A 165 39.96 -5.39 22.68
C LEU A 165 39.30 -4.68 21.49
N GLY A 166 38.97 -3.39 21.60
CA GLY A 166 38.44 -2.59 20.50
C GLY A 166 39.47 -2.35 19.39
N ILE A 167 40.74 -2.14 19.71
CA ILE A 167 41.81 -2.05 18.71
C ILE A 167 41.98 -3.40 18.00
N LEU A 168 42.00 -4.51 18.75
CA LEU A 168 42.10 -5.85 18.18
C LEU A 168 40.91 -6.21 17.27
N SER A 169 39.72 -5.64 17.52
CA SER A 169 38.55 -5.88 16.68
C SER A 169 38.70 -5.33 15.26
N LEU A 170 39.63 -4.41 15.01
CA LEU A 170 39.87 -3.88 13.66
C LEU A 170 40.35 -4.97 12.69
N MET A 171 41.09 -5.97 13.18
CA MET A 171 41.57 -7.08 12.36
C MET A 171 40.41 -7.86 11.72
N PRO A 172 39.46 -8.47 12.48
CA PRO A 172 38.33 -9.17 11.88
C PRO A 172 37.38 -8.24 11.12
N VAL A 173 37.23 -6.98 11.51
CA VAL A 173 36.41 -5.97 10.79
C VAL A 173 36.91 -5.73 9.37
N VAL A 174 38.23 -5.67 9.15
CA VAL A 174 38.81 -5.51 7.81
C VAL A 174 38.77 -6.82 7.01
N ILE A 175 38.92 -7.96 7.68
CA ILE A 175 39.01 -9.27 7.03
C ILE A 175 37.65 -9.77 6.54
N TYR A 176 36.58 -9.66 7.35
CA TYR A 176 35.31 -10.34 7.05
C TYR A 176 34.69 -10.01 5.68
N PRO A 177 34.71 -8.76 5.15
CA PRO A 177 34.07 -8.45 3.87
C PRO A 177 34.76 -9.16 2.70
N LEU A 178 36.04 -9.52 2.86
CA LEU A 178 36.85 -10.19 1.85
C LEU A 178 36.60 -11.70 1.81
N MET A 179 36.12 -12.29 2.91
CA MET A 179 36.02 -13.76 3.07
C MET A 179 35.05 -14.41 2.08
N LYS A 180 34.03 -13.68 1.62
CA LYS A 180 33.11 -14.12 0.57
C LYS A 180 33.80 -14.49 -0.75
N ARG A 181 35.02 -13.99 -0.97
CA ARG A 181 35.85 -14.28 -2.17
C ARG A 181 36.69 -15.55 -2.02
N PHE A 182 37.05 -15.93 -0.80
CA PHE A 182 38.02 -17.00 -0.55
C PHE A 182 37.38 -18.28 -0.04
N THR A 183 36.34 -18.19 0.80
CA THR A 183 35.75 -19.34 1.50
C THR A 183 34.24 -19.40 1.33
N TYR A 184 33.66 -20.60 1.46
CA TYR A 184 32.21 -20.81 1.59
C TYR A 184 31.67 -20.57 3.00
N TRP A 185 32.51 -20.11 3.92
CA TRP A 185 32.14 -19.81 5.31
C TRP A 185 32.23 -18.32 5.68
N PRO A 186 31.84 -17.35 4.83
CA PRO A 186 31.91 -15.94 5.23
C PRO A 186 31.03 -15.63 6.45
N GLN A 187 29.94 -16.38 6.67
CA GLN A 187 29.09 -16.30 7.85
C GLN A 187 29.87 -16.55 9.16
N LEU A 188 30.89 -17.43 9.15
CA LEU A 188 31.74 -17.67 10.33
C LEU A 188 32.55 -16.42 10.68
N PHE A 189 33.15 -15.78 9.68
CA PHE A 189 33.94 -14.56 9.86
C PHE A 189 33.07 -13.36 10.22
N LEU A 190 31.85 -13.30 9.69
CA LEU A 190 30.85 -12.35 10.17
C LEU A 190 30.54 -12.60 11.64
N GLY A 191 30.36 -13.87 12.06
CA GLY A 191 30.16 -14.24 13.46
C GLY A 191 31.30 -13.80 14.37
N ILE A 192 32.55 -13.99 13.94
CA ILE A 192 33.74 -13.50 14.66
C ILE A 192 33.64 -11.97 14.86
N THR A 193 33.31 -11.23 13.81
CA THR A 193 33.23 -9.77 13.88
C THR A 193 32.03 -9.26 14.69
N PHE A 194 30.83 -9.77 14.42
CA PHE A 194 29.58 -9.25 14.99
C PHE A 194 29.41 -9.58 16.48
N ASN A 195 30.07 -10.63 16.96
CA ASN A 195 29.96 -11.03 18.36
C ASN A 195 31.10 -10.47 19.23
N TRP A 196 32.00 -9.65 18.67
CA TRP A 196 33.13 -9.07 19.43
C TRP A 196 32.68 -8.26 20.66
N GLY A 197 31.48 -7.69 20.59
CA GLY A 197 30.83 -7.04 21.73
C GLY A 197 30.72 -7.95 22.96
N ALA A 198 30.57 -9.26 22.78
CA ALA A 198 30.53 -10.22 23.89
C ALA A 198 31.85 -10.27 24.68
N LEU A 199 33.00 -10.04 24.04
CA LEU A 199 34.30 -9.95 24.71
C LEU A 199 34.47 -8.61 25.43
N MET A 200 34.02 -7.53 24.78
CA MET A 200 34.18 -6.17 25.30
C MET A 200 33.18 -5.82 26.41
N GLY A 201 31.94 -6.31 26.38
CA GLY A 201 30.88 -5.88 27.29
C GLY A 201 31.17 -6.18 28.76
N PHE A 202 31.50 -7.43 29.08
CA PHE A 202 31.87 -7.87 30.43
C PHE A 202 33.17 -7.22 30.88
N THR A 203 34.15 -7.10 29.98
CA THR A 203 35.43 -6.41 30.26
C THR A 203 35.20 -4.93 30.56
N ALA A 204 34.28 -4.27 29.85
CA ALA A 204 33.92 -2.87 30.09
C ALA A 204 33.24 -2.68 31.45
N ALA A 205 32.37 -3.61 31.83
CA ALA A 205 31.65 -3.56 33.10
C ALA A 205 32.50 -3.94 34.32
N THR A 206 33.44 -4.87 34.18
CA THR A 206 34.22 -5.42 35.31
C THR A 206 35.67 -4.91 35.39
N GLY A 207 36.18 -4.32 34.31
CA GLY A 207 37.58 -3.87 34.23
C GLY A 207 38.60 -4.98 34.03
N SER A 208 38.18 -6.24 33.89
CA SER A 208 39.07 -7.40 33.77
C SER A 208 38.56 -8.40 32.72
N ILE A 209 39.49 -9.17 32.14
CA ILE A 209 39.19 -10.19 31.14
C ILE A 209 39.05 -11.54 31.85
N PHE A 210 37.88 -12.17 31.76
CA PHE A 210 37.61 -13.49 32.34
C PHE A 210 37.30 -14.52 31.25
N PRO A 211 38.32 -15.23 30.72
CA PRO A 211 38.17 -16.13 29.58
C PRO A 211 37.11 -17.22 29.77
N SER A 212 36.98 -17.75 30.99
CA SER A 212 35.99 -18.78 31.35
C SER A 212 34.53 -18.35 31.19
N ILE A 213 34.28 -17.04 31.16
CA ILE A 213 32.95 -16.43 31.02
C ILE A 213 32.75 -15.91 29.60
N ILE A 214 33.69 -15.10 29.12
CA ILE A 214 33.52 -14.35 27.87
C ILE A 214 33.73 -15.22 26.63
N LEU A 215 34.59 -16.25 26.68
CA LEU A 215 34.85 -17.10 25.51
C LEU A 215 33.64 -17.99 25.19
N PRO A 216 33.02 -18.70 26.15
CA PRO A 216 31.80 -19.45 25.85
C PRO A 216 30.69 -18.53 25.32
N LEU A 217 30.49 -17.34 25.91
CA LEU A 217 29.49 -16.40 25.44
C LEU A 217 29.76 -15.91 24.00
N TYR A 218 31.03 -15.66 23.67
CA TYR A 218 31.45 -15.27 22.34
C TYR A 218 31.24 -16.38 21.30
N PHE A 219 31.58 -17.62 21.64
CA PHE A 219 31.32 -18.78 20.75
C PHE A 219 29.82 -19.08 20.60
N ALA A 220 29.02 -18.85 21.64
CA ALA A 220 27.56 -18.89 21.53
C ALA A 220 27.05 -17.87 20.50
N GLY A 221 27.58 -16.65 20.54
CA GLY A 221 27.30 -15.61 19.55
C GLY A 221 27.70 -16.01 18.13
N ILE A 222 28.90 -16.58 17.95
CA ILE A 222 29.35 -17.05 16.63
C ILE A 222 28.42 -18.14 16.07
N ALA A 223 28.05 -19.12 16.91
CA ALA A 223 27.11 -20.16 16.52
C ALA A 223 25.72 -19.60 16.19
N TRP A 224 25.28 -18.57 16.91
CA TRP A 224 24.05 -17.85 16.62
C TRP A 224 24.10 -17.12 15.27
N THR A 225 25.21 -16.44 14.95
CA THR A 225 25.40 -15.82 13.63
C THR A 225 25.42 -16.85 12.52
N LEU A 226 26.07 -17.99 12.72
CA LEU A 226 26.01 -19.09 11.75
C LEU A 226 24.58 -19.59 11.54
N HIS A 227 23.74 -19.61 12.59
CA HIS A 227 22.33 -19.98 12.48
C HIS A 227 21.53 -18.95 11.66
N TYR A 228 21.49 -17.69 12.09
CA TYR A 228 20.62 -16.71 11.44
C TYR A 228 21.14 -16.26 10.06
N ASP A 229 22.46 -16.12 9.91
CA ASP A 229 23.04 -15.55 8.69
C ASP A 229 23.16 -16.59 7.58
N THR A 230 23.22 -17.89 7.93
CA THR A 230 23.03 -18.96 6.93
C THR A 230 21.61 -18.98 6.38
N ILE A 231 20.59 -18.73 7.22
CA ILE A 231 19.20 -18.58 6.76
C ILE A 231 19.08 -17.37 5.83
N TYR A 232 19.66 -16.24 6.22
CA TYR A 232 19.69 -15.03 5.38
C TYR A 232 20.43 -15.26 4.06
N ALA A 233 21.53 -16.02 4.04
CA ALA A 233 22.27 -16.33 2.82
C ALA A 233 21.45 -17.13 1.79
N HIS A 234 20.40 -17.87 2.20
CA HIS A 234 19.48 -18.51 1.24
C HIS A 234 18.59 -17.50 0.51
N GLN A 235 18.44 -16.28 1.01
CA GLN A 235 17.70 -15.21 0.36
C GLN A 235 18.31 -14.80 -0.99
N ASP A 236 19.64 -14.75 -1.05
CA ASP A 236 20.43 -14.21 -2.17
C ASP A 236 21.15 -15.33 -2.97
N LYS A 237 20.80 -16.61 -2.73
CA LYS A 237 21.51 -17.79 -3.23
C LYS A 237 21.66 -17.86 -4.75
N THR A 238 20.63 -17.46 -5.50
CA THR A 238 20.65 -17.46 -6.97
C THR A 238 21.57 -16.38 -7.53
N ASP A 239 21.59 -15.21 -6.90
CA ASP A 239 22.39 -14.08 -7.33
C ASP A 239 23.87 -14.29 -6.96
N ASP A 240 24.12 -14.86 -5.77
CA ASP A 240 25.45 -15.27 -5.34
C ASP A 240 26.09 -16.27 -6.31
N LEU A 241 25.31 -17.23 -6.84
CA LEU A 241 25.76 -18.18 -7.86
C LEU A 241 26.13 -17.48 -9.18
N LEU A 242 25.33 -16.52 -9.63
CA LEU A 242 25.55 -15.80 -10.89
C LEU A 242 26.78 -14.89 -10.84
N VAL A 243 27.09 -14.33 -9.68
CA VAL A 243 28.22 -13.39 -9.47
C VAL A 243 29.47 -14.10 -8.92
N GLY A 244 29.40 -15.41 -8.66
CA GLY A 244 30.52 -16.22 -8.17
C GLY A 244 30.89 -15.96 -6.71
N VAL A 245 29.94 -15.48 -5.90
CA VAL A 245 30.11 -15.23 -4.46
C VAL A 245 29.87 -16.52 -3.69
N LYS A 246 30.76 -16.87 -2.76
CA LYS A 246 30.67 -18.09 -1.95
C LYS A 246 29.91 -17.80 -0.65
N SER A 247 29.06 -18.74 -0.20
CA SER A 247 28.30 -18.63 1.07
C SER A 247 27.99 -20.01 1.66
N THR A 248 27.62 -20.05 2.95
CA THR A 248 27.22 -21.31 3.62
C THR A 248 25.97 -21.90 2.99
N ALA A 249 25.03 -21.07 2.51
CA ALA A 249 23.84 -21.53 1.79
C ALA A 249 24.18 -22.35 0.53
N LEU A 250 25.24 -21.97 -0.19
CA LEU A 250 25.74 -22.72 -1.35
C LEU A 250 26.46 -24.00 -0.96
N ARG A 251 27.26 -23.96 0.10
CA ARG A 251 28.02 -25.13 0.55
C ARG A 251 27.16 -26.21 1.18
N LEU A 252 26.17 -25.82 1.97
CA LEU A 252 25.32 -26.73 2.73
C LEU A 252 24.13 -27.23 1.93
N GLY A 253 23.66 -26.47 0.94
CA GLY A 253 22.61 -26.91 0.02
C GLY A 253 21.38 -27.45 0.75
N ASN A 254 21.02 -28.69 0.45
CA ASN A 254 19.86 -29.38 1.04
C ASN A 254 20.06 -29.75 2.53
N ASP A 255 21.31 -29.88 2.98
CA ASP A 255 21.63 -30.24 4.36
C ASP A 255 21.56 -29.05 5.33
N THR A 256 21.20 -27.86 4.82
CA THR A 256 21.19 -26.62 5.63
C THR A 256 20.43 -26.79 6.95
N LYS A 257 19.22 -27.37 6.95
CA LYS A 257 18.44 -27.53 8.19
C LYS A 257 19.14 -28.41 9.23
N LEU A 258 19.89 -29.42 8.81
CA LEU A 258 20.70 -30.24 9.71
C LEU A 258 21.81 -29.42 10.38
N TRP A 259 22.52 -28.60 9.60
CA TRP A 259 23.56 -27.72 10.12
C TRP A 259 23.01 -26.60 11.01
N LEU A 260 21.84 -26.05 10.71
CA LEU A 260 21.17 -25.09 11.59
C LEU A 260 20.87 -25.70 12.97
N ARG A 261 20.47 -26.98 13.03
CA ARG A 261 20.30 -27.71 14.30
C ARG A 261 21.64 -27.84 15.03
N ALA A 262 22.73 -28.14 14.32
CA ALA A 262 24.07 -28.23 14.91
C ALA A 262 24.55 -26.87 15.46
N PHE A 263 24.33 -25.77 14.73
CA PHE A 263 24.66 -24.42 15.19
C PHE A 263 23.81 -24.00 16.40
N SER A 264 22.51 -24.28 16.37
CA SER A 264 21.61 -24.04 17.50
C SER A 264 22.04 -24.84 18.74
N LEU A 265 22.40 -26.12 18.57
CA LEU A 265 22.90 -26.95 19.67
C LEU A 265 24.22 -26.41 20.23
N GLY A 266 25.14 -26.02 19.35
CA GLY A 266 26.40 -25.39 19.73
C GLY A 266 26.17 -24.11 20.52
N MET A 267 25.28 -23.24 20.05
CA MET A 267 24.89 -22.00 20.73
C MET A 267 24.36 -22.27 22.14
N ILE A 268 23.38 -23.17 22.29
CA ILE A 268 22.80 -23.50 23.61
C ILE A 268 23.85 -24.11 24.53
N SER A 269 24.71 -25.01 24.03
CA SER A 269 25.76 -25.65 24.83
C SER A 269 26.73 -24.62 25.42
N HIS A 270 27.14 -23.63 24.62
CA HIS A 270 28.02 -22.56 25.09
C HIS A 270 27.33 -21.61 26.08
N LEU A 271 26.03 -21.31 25.90
CA LEU A 271 25.26 -20.53 26.88
C LEU A 271 25.12 -21.27 28.21
N VAL A 272 24.88 -22.60 28.18
CA VAL A 272 24.89 -23.43 29.39
C VAL A 272 26.24 -23.36 30.08
N THR A 273 27.35 -23.48 29.34
CA THR A 273 28.71 -23.32 29.90
C THR A 273 28.91 -21.94 30.52
N THR A 274 28.47 -20.85 29.88
CA THR A 274 28.51 -19.50 30.46
C THR A 274 27.75 -19.43 31.79
N GLY A 275 26.55 -20.02 31.85
CA GLY A 275 25.74 -20.05 33.07
C GLY A 275 26.38 -20.85 34.21
N LEU A 276 27.01 -22.00 33.87
CA LEU A 276 27.72 -22.84 34.83
C LEU A 276 28.99 -22.15 35.36
N SER A 277 29.72 -21.41 34.53
CA SER A 277 30.95 -20.69 34.93
C SER A 277 30.75 -19.63 36.02
N VAL A 278 29.50 -19.28 36.37
CA VAL A 278 29.19 -18.27 37.41
C VAL A 278 28.08 -18.72 38.37
N ASP A 279 27.76 -20.01 38.42
CA ASP A 279 26.72 -20.58 39.29
C ASP A 279 25.33 -19.93 39.11
N GLN A 280 24.87 -19.80 37.87
CA GLN A 280 23.51 -19.29 37.57
C GLN A 280 22.41 -20.18 38.18
N THR A 281 21.26 -19.56 38.48
CA THR A 281 20.11 -20.24 39.09
C THR A 281 19.22 -20.94 38.04
N TRP A 282 18.38 -21.88 38.50
CA TRP A 282 17.48 -22.67 37.64
C TRP A 282 16.60 -21.87 36.65
N PRO A 283 16.10 -20.63 36.95
CA PRO A 283 15.30 -19.87 35.99
C PRO A 283 16.05 -19.50 34.71
N TYR A 284 17.37 -19.29 34.80
CA TYR A 284 18.21 -19.06 33.62
C TYR A 284 18.13 -20.23 32.64
N TYR A 285 18.26 -21.45 33.15
CA TYR A 285 18.22 -22.67 32.34
C TYR A 285 16.83 -22.95 31.75
N VAL A 286 15.75 -22.63 32.48
CA VAL A 286 14.38 -22.65 31.93
C VAL A 286 14.23 -21.65 30.78
N GLY A 287 14.80 -20.46 30.95
CA GLY A 287 14.88 -19.46 29.88
C GLY A 287 15.63 -19.98 28.64
N LEU A 288 16.70 -20.75 28.81
CA LEU A 288 17.43 -21.37 27.70
C LEU A 288 16.59 -22.43 26.97
N VAL A 289 15.71 -23.17 27.67
CA VAL A 289 14.76 -24.08 27.03
C VAL A 289 13.81 -23.32 26.11
N ALA A 290 13.32 -22.14 26.54
CA ALA A 290 12.47 -21.31 25.70
C ALA A 290 13.21 -20.78 24.45
N VAL A 291 14.47 -20.37 24.60
CA VAL A 291 15.34 -19.97 23.47
C VAL A 291 15.55 -21.15 22.51
N SER A 292 15.84 -22.35 23.03
CA SER A 292 16.01 -23.57 22.24
C SER A 292 14.74 -23.91 21.44
N TYR A 293 13.57 -23.84 22.08
CA TYR A 293 12.28 -24.04 21.40
C TYR A 293 12.03 -23.01 20.28
N HIS A 294 12.37 -21.74 20.52
CA HIS A 294 12.23 -20.69 19.52
C HIS A 294 13.13 -20.96 18.29
N LEU A 295 14.40 -21.32 18.51
CA LEU A 295 15.34 -21.70 17.45
C LEU A 295 14.86 -22.94 16.69
N HIS A 296 14.36 -23.96 17.40
CA HIS A 296 13.79 -25.15 16.78
C HIS A 296 12.62 -24.80 15.86
N LYS A 297 11.68 -23.95 16.33
CA LYS A 297 10.56 -23.48 15.53
C LYS A 297 11.00 -22.72 14.28
N GLN A 298 12.04 -21.88 14.37
CA GLN A 298 12.61 -21.20 13.19
C GLN A 298 13.08 -22.23 12.14
N ILE A 299 13.81 -23.27 12.56
CA ILE A 299 14.34 -24.32 11.65
C ILE A 299 13.22 -25.11 10.98
N GLU A 300 12.19 -25.49 11.73
CA GLU A 300 11.08 -26.28 11.18
C GLU A 300 10.26 -25.46 10.19
N THR A 301 9.93 -24.21 10.55
CA THR A 301 9.00 -23.37 9.76
C THR A 301 9.64 -22.64 8.59
N VAL A 302 10.96 -22.42 8.58
CA VAL A 302 11.61 -21.68 7.49
C VAL A 302 11.56 -22.48 6.17
N ASN A 303 11.13 -21.80 5.12
CA ASN A 303 11.22 -22.27 3.74
C ASN A 303 12.44 -21.62 3.07
N LEU A 304 13.52 -22.38 2.95
CA LEU A 304 14.81 -21.91 2.43
C LEU A 304 14.76 -21.55 0.93
N ASN A 305 13.71 -21.94 0.20
CA ASN A 305 13.55 -21.59 -1.21
C ASN A 305 12.73 -20.31 -1.43
N ARG A 306 12.21 -19.68 -0.35
CA ARG A 306 11.41 -18.44 -0.43
C ARG A 306 12.12 -17.32 0.32
N SER A 307 12.63 -16.34 -0.42
CA SER A 307 13.37 -15.17 0.10
C SER A 307 12.67 -14.44 1.24
N GLU A 308 11.35 -14.28 1.17
CA GLU A 308 10.53 -13.67 2.23
C GLU A 308 10.52 -14.49 3.54
N SER A 309 10.43 -15.83 3.44
CA SER A 309 10.47 -16.71 4.60
C SER A 309 11.84 -16.66 5.28
N CYS A 310 12.92 -16.60 4.48
CA CYS A 310 14.29 -16.40 4.98
C CYS A 310 14.43 -15.04 5.68
N TRP A 311 13.92 -13.96 5.09
CA TRP A 311 13.96 -12.62 5.68
C TRP A 311 13.22 -12.55 7.02
N ASN A 312 11.99 -13.05 7.09
CA ASN A 312 11.19 -13.02 8.32
C ASN A 312 11.85 -13.84 9.43
N THR A 313 12.41 -15.00 9.09
CA THR A 313 13.14 -15.85 10.04
C THR A 313 14.43 -15.16 10.52
N PHE A 314 15.20 -14.55 9.61
CA PHE A 314 16.37 -13.74 9.96
C PHE A 314 16.00 -12.58 10.89
N ALA A 315 14.99 -11.79 10.54
CA ALA A 315 14.54 -10.64 11.35
C ALA A 315 14.04 -11.06 12.74
N SER A 316 13.43 -12.25 12.85
CA SER A 316 12.96 -12.78 14.14
C SER A 316 14.10 -13.05 15.13
N ASN A 317 15.36 -13.12 14.69
CA ASN A 317 16.50 -13.32 15.61
C ASN A 317 16.70 -12.15 16.57
N ARG A 318 16.19 -10.94 16.28
CA ARG A 318 16.09 -9.88 17.30
C ARG A 318 15.40 -10.40 18.56
N ILE A 319 14.34 -11.19 18.42
CA ILE A 319 13.60 -11.78 19.55
C ILE A 319 14.47 -12.80 20.26
N THR A 320 15.17 -13.67 19.53
CA THR A 320 16.11 -14.64 20.11
C THR A 320 17.14 -13.95 21.01
N GLY A 321 17.77 -12.88 20.52
CA GLY A 321 18.78 -12.18 21.31
C GLY A 321 18.19 -11.36 22.46
N LEU A 322 16.97 -10.83 22.34
CA LEU A 322 16.28 -10.20 23.46
C LEU A 322 15.87 -11.21 24.54
N MET A 323 15.47 -12.43 24.16
CA MET A 323 15.18 -13.51 25.12
C MET A 323 16.44 -13.87 25.92
N ILE A 324 17.60 -13.95 25.27
CA ILE A 324 18.87 -14.22 25.94
C ILE A 324 19.28 -13.07 26.86
N LEU A 325 19.12 -11.82 26.41
CA LEU A 325 19.37 -10.64 27.23
C LEU A 325 18.50 -10.64 28.49
N ALA A 326 17.21 -10.93 28.33
CA ALA A 326 16.27 -11.04 29.44
C ALA A 326 16.68 -12.17 30.40
N ASN A 327 17.11 -13.33 29.89
CA ASN A 327 17.59 -14.43 30.73
C ASN A 327 18.81 -14.05 31.57
N PHE A 328 19.74 -13.25 31.04
CA PHE A 328 20.90 -12.77 31.81
C PHE A 328 20.54 -11.68 32.83
N ALA A 329 19.45 -10.93 32.64
CA ALA A 329 18.97 -9.94 33.61
C ALA A 329 18.30 -10.55 34.86
N ILE A 330 18.01 -11.87 34.87
CA ILE A 330 17.30 -12.57 35.96
C ILE A 330 18.21 -12.84 37.20
N MET A 331 19.40 -12.24 37.27
CA MET A 331 20.35 -12.51 38.36
C MET A 331 19.95 -11.95 39.74
N LYS A 332 20.03 -12.83 40.74
CA LYS A 332 20.20 -12.62 42.21
C LYS A 332 19.31 -11.65 42.98
N ASN A 333 18.15 -11.20 42.46
CA ASN A 333 17.19 -10.49 43.32
C ASN A 333 15.72 -10.81 43.00
N THR A 334 15.06 -11.45 43.96
CA THR A 334 13.67 -11.96 43.88
C THR A 334 12.63 -10.87 43.63
N LEU A 335 12.98 -9.59 43.84
CA LEU A 335 12.13 -8.43 43.58
C LEU A 335 12.08 -8.01 42.09
N ILE A 336 13.15 -8.24 41.32
CA ILE A 336 13.17 -7.90 39.88
C ILE A 336 12.34 -8.92 39.08
N PHE A 337 12.26 -10.17 39.54
CA PHE A 337 11.46 -11.25 38.93
C PHE A 337 9.98 -10.88 38.72
N GLN A 338 9.37 -10.11 39.64
CA GLN A 338 7.98 -9.66 39.48
C GLN A 338 7.84 -8.53 38.45
N ALA A 339 8.82 -7.63 38.36
CA ALA A 339 8.82 -6.53 37.39
C ALA A 339 9.14 -7.03 35.96
N THR A 340 10.05 -8.00 35.81
CA THR A 340 10.41 -8.57 34.51
C THR A 340 9.31 -9.46 33.94
N ILE A 341 8.53 -10.18 34.77
CA ILE A 341 7.35 -10.90 34.30
C ILE A 341 6.26 -9.94 33.81
N ALA A 342 6.02 -8.83 34.52
CA ALA A 342 5.06 -7.81 34.08
C ALA A 342 5.48 -7.18 32.73
N VAL A 343 6.77 -6.84 32.57
CA VAL A 343 7.31 -6.33 31.30
C VAL A 343 7.31 -7.41 30.22
N CYS A 344 7.62 -8.67 30.52
CA CYS A 344 7.56 -9.77 29.57
C CYS A 344 6.12 -10.09 29.15
N LEU A 345 5.13 -9.98 30.02
CA LEU A 345 3.71 -10.14 29.65
C LEU A 345 3.24 -8.96 28.79
N VAL A 346 3.71 -7.74 29.04
CA VAL A 346 3.44 -6.57 28.18
C VAL A 346 4.13 -6.69 26.82
N VAL A 347 5.39 -7.15 26.79
CA VAL A 347 6.19 -7.35 25.56
C VAL A 347 5.73 -8.58 24.78
N LEU A 348 5.28 -9.65 25.43
CA LEU A 348 4.66 -10.82 24.78
C LEU A 348 3.30 -10.47 24.20
N ASN A 349 2.49 -9.65 24.89
CA ASN A 349 1.26 -9.10 24.32
C ASN A 349 1.55 -8.20 23.10
N PHE A 350 2.61 -7.37 23.15
CA PHE A 350 3.10 -6.59 21.99
C PHE A 350 3.66 -7.48 20.86
N ALA A 351 4.31 -8.61 21.19
CA ALA A 351 4.86 -9.56 20.22
C ALA A 351 3.77 -10.40 19.55
N THR A 352 2.67 -10.73 20.24
CA THR A 352 1.48 -11.34 19.62
C THR A 352 0.72 -10.35 18.75
N LEU A 353 0.65 -9.07 19.15
CA LEU A 353 0.12 -7.98 18.32
C LEU A 353 0.90 -7.81 17.01
N THR A 354 2.24 -7.88 17.06
CA THR A 354 3.10 -7.77 15.86
C THR A 354 3.13 -9.05 15.00
N ARG A 355 2.99 -10.25 15.59
CA ARG A 355 2.91 -11.51 14.84
C ARG A 355 1.60 -11.66 14.06
N ASN A 356 0.48 -11.19 14.61
CA ASN A 356 -0.80 -11.13 13.90
C ASN A 356 -0.80 -10.04 12.81
N TYR A 357 -0.06 -8.94 13.02
CA TYR A 357 0.15 -7.90 12.02
C TYR A 357 0.92 -8.43 10.79
N ASP A 358 2.05 -9.12 10.98
CA ASP A 358 2.90 -9.64 9.89
C ASP A 358 2.22 -10.75 9.04
N ILE A 359 1.41 -11.62 9.68
CA ILE A 359 0.64 -12.66 8.96
C ILE A 359 -0.52 -12.05 8.17
N SER A 360 -1.13 -10.97 8.69
CA SER A 360 -2.17 -10.23 7.95
C SER A 360 -1.57 -9.52 6.73
N ASP A 361 -0.36 -8.97 6.84
CA ASP A 361 0.26 -8.20 5.77
C ASP A 361 0.54 -9.04 4.53
N GLY A 362 1.13 -10.23 4.69
CA GLY A 362 1.38 -11.16 3.58
C GLY A 362 0.11 -11.73 2.93
N ARG A 363 -1.01 -11.85 3.67
CA ARG A 363 -2.31 -12.24 3.10
C ARG A 363 -2.92 -11.11 2.27
N LEU A 364 -2.82 -9.88 2.74
CA LEU A 364 -3.33 -8.72 2.02
C LEU A 364 -2.55 -8.43 0.74
N GLU A 365 -1.27 -8.78 0.67
CA GLU A 365 -0.52 -8.71 -0.59
C GLU A 365 -1.02 -9.69 -1.65
N VAL A 366 -1.41 -10.91 -1.25
CA VAL A 366 -2.02 -11.88 -2.17
C VAL A 366 -3.40 -11.38 -2.62
N LEU A 367 -4.19 -10.83 -1.70
CA LEU A 367 -5.49 -10.25 -2.02
C LEU A 367 -5.35 -9.06 -2.98
N PHE A 368 -4.37 -8.19 -2.77
CA PHE A 368 -4.09 -7.07 -3.67
C PHE A 368 -3.73 -7.55 -5.08
N LYS A 369 -2.87 -8.57 -5.20
CA LYS A 369 -2.53 -9.16 -6.51
C LYS A 369 -3.77 -9.75 -7.20
N HIS A 370 -4.61 -10.45 -6.46
CA HIS A 370 -5.85 -10.98 -7.03
C HIS A 370 -6.81 -9.87 -7.47
N TRP A 371 -6.91 -8.80 -6.69
CA TRP A 371 -7.69 -7.62 -7.07
C TRP A 371 -7.11 -6.91 -8.31
N LEU A 372 -5.77 -6.87 -8.47
CA LEU A 372 -5.14 -6.39 -9.70
C LEU A 372 -5.46 -7.27 -10.91
N ASP A 373 -5.60 -8.58 -10.76
CA ASP A 373 -6.02 -9.43 -11.88
C ASP A 373 -7.48 -9.17 -12.30
N GLN A 374 -8.30 -8.66 -11.39
CA GLN A 374 -9.72 -8.34 -11.62
C GLN A 374 -9.95 -6.90 -12.13
N THR A 375 -8.94 -6.04 -11.99
CA THR A 375 -9.00 -4.62 -12.35
C THR A 375 -7.97 -4.32 -13.44
N ASP A 376 -8.28 -3.48 -14.42
CA ASP A 376 -7.31 -3.13 -15.48
C ASP A 376 -6.28 -2.08 -14.98
N ARG A 377 -5.80 -2.27 -13.76
CA ARG A 377 -4.85 -1.39 -13.07
C ARG A 377 -3.44 -1.79 -13.48
N ASP A 378 -2.75 -0.83 -14.08
CA ASP A 378 -1.33 -0.94 -14.38
C ASP A 378 -0.66 0.32 -13.84
N TYR A 379 0.28 0.13 -12.92
CA TYR A 379 0.97 1.24 -12.26
C TYR A 379 2.31 1.46 -12.95
N GLY A 380 2.55 2.69 -13.40
CA GLY A 380 3.73 3.03 -14.21
C GLY A 380 5.05 2.90 -13.46
N SER A 381 5.01 2.81 -12.12
CA SER A 381 6.18 2.60 -11.28
C SER A 381 5.89 1.69 -10.10
N PHE A 382 6.94 1.03 -9.58
CA PHE A 382 6.81 0.25 -8.35
C PHE A 382 6.56 1.13 -7.11
N ALA A 383 7.02 2.39 -7.13
CA ALA A 383 6.72 3.33 -6.06
C ALA A 383 5.20 3.57 -5.97
N GLU A 384 4.55 3.78 -7.12
CA GLU A 384 3.10 3.87 -7.22
C GLU A 384 2.45 2.54 -6.82
N TYR A 385 2.90 1.39 -7.34
CA TYR A 385 2.39 0.07 -6.93
C TYR A 385 2.42 -0.11 -5.41
N GLN A 386 3.54 0.21 -4.75
CA GLN A 386 3.68 0.07 -3.30
C GLN A 386 2.79 1.05 -2.53
N GLN A 387 2.68 2.29 -3.02
CA GLN A 387 1.76 3.27 -2.46
C GLN A 387 0.31 2.78 -2.55
N ARG A 388 -0.11 2.33 -3.74
CA ARG A 388 -1.45 1.82 -4.05
C ARG A 388 -1.76 0.55 -3.25
N MET A 389 -0.78 -0.34 -3.07
CA MET A 389 -0.90 -1.52 -2.21
C MET A 389 -1.07 -1.16 -0.73
N ASN A 390 -0.36 -0.15 -0.23
CA ASN A 390 -0.52 0.29 1.15
C ASN A 390 -1.90 0.94 1.36
N ILE A 391 -2.34 1.78 0.42
CA ILE A 391 -3.69 2.36 0.42
C ILE A 391 -4.75 1.24 0.39
N PHE A 392 -4.57 0.22 -0.46
CA PHE A 392 -5.43 -0.96 -0.50
C PHE A 392 -5.51 -1.69 0.84
N LYS A 393 -4.36 -1.91 1.50
CA LYS A 393 -4.30 -2.54 2.83
C LYS A 393 -5.05 -1.69 3.87
N GLU A 394 -4.84 -0.38 3.87
CA GLU A 394 -5.53 0.58 4.75
C GLU A 394 -7.05 0.57 4.53
N ASN A 395 -7.48 0.65 3.26
CA ASN A 395 -8.89 0.60 2.87
C ASN A 395 -9.55 -0.74 3.24
N TYR A 396 -8.86 -1.86 3.05
CA TYR A 396 -9.37 -3.16 3.49
C TYR A 396 -9.67 -3.16 5.00
N ILE A 397 -8.73 -2.66 5.81
CA ILE A 397 -8.91 -2.57 7.27
C ILE A 397 -10.07 -1.61 7.61
N GLN A 398 -10.18 -0.48 6.91
CA GLN A 398 -11.28 0.47 7.09
C GLN A 398 -12.63 -0.18 6.77
N ILE A 399 -12.73 -0.93 5.68
CA ILE A 399 -13.95 -1.67 5.31
C ILE A 399 -14.34 -2.67 6.39
N GLN A 400 -13.39 -3.41 6.97
CA GLN A 400 -13.69 -4.33 8.07
C GLN A 400 -14.28 -3.59 9.27
N LYS A 401 -13.70 -2.45 9.67
CA LYS A 401 -14.21 -1.62 10.77
C LYS A 401 -15.60 -1.04 10.47
N LEU A 402 -15.83 -0.61 9.22
CA LEU A 402 -17.13 -0.11 8.80
C LEU A 402 -18.19 -1.22 8.89
N ASN A 403 -17.85 -2.45 8.47
CA ASN A 403 -18.74 -3.60 8.59
C ASN A 403 -18.99 -4.02 10.04
N GLU A 404 -18.01 -3.87 10.94
CA GLU A 404 -18.22 -4.10 12.38
C GLU A 404 -19.22 -3.11 12.99
N VAL A 405 -19.20 -1.85 12.55
CA VAL A 405 -20.06 -0.78 13.09
C VAL A 405 -21.44 -0.75 12.41
N TYR A 406 -21.48 -0.87 11.08
CA TYR A 406 -22.68 -0.65 10.27
C TYR A 406 -23.25 -1.92 9.65
N GLY A 407 -22.58 -3.07 9.76
CA GLY A 407 -22.90 -4.30 9.01
C GLY A 407 -24.31 -4.86 9.21
N HIS A 408 -25.02 -4.42 10.25
CA HIS A 408 -26.44 -4.72 10.45
C HIS A 408 -27.38 -3.98 9.49
N ASP A 409 -26.99 -2.79 9.03
CA ASP A 409 -27.79 -1.88 8.20
C ASP A 409 -27.27 -1.77 6.76
N MET A 410 -25.95 -1.72 6.60
CA MET A 410 -25.27 -1.64 5.32
C MET A 410 -23.89 -2.28 5.40
N THR A 411 -23.44 -2.84 4.28
CA THR A 411 -22.11 -3.45 4.19
C THR A 411 -21.25 -2.74 3.15
N PHE A 412 -19.94 -2.83 3.36
CA PHE A 412 -18.89 -2.26 2.53
C PHE A 412 -18.00 -3.37 1.97
N GLU A 413 -17.50 -3.18 0.76
CA GLU A 413 -16.69 -4.16 0.03
C GLU A 413 -15.56 -3.48 -0.76
N LEU A 414 -14.47 -4.22 -0.98
CA LEU A 414 -13.41 -3.81 -1.90
C LEU A 414 -13.96 -3.72 -3.33
N ASN A 415 -13.75 -2.59 -3.99
CA ASN A 415 -14.13 -2.39 -5.38
C ASN A 415 -12.98 -1.76 -6.17
N LYS A 416 -13.23 -1.26 -7.38
CA LYS A 416 -12.20 -0.67 -8.26
C LYS A 416 -11.53 0.60 -7.70
N PHE A 417 -12.05 1.18 -6.62
CA PHE A 417 -11.50 2.35 -5.92
C PHE A 417 -10.66 1.95 -4.70
N ALA A 418 -10.41 0.66 -4.48
CA ALA A 418 -9.68 0.18 -3.31
C ALA A 418 -8.23 0.69 -3.22
N ASP A 419 -7.65 1.19 -4.31
CA ASP A 419 -6.31 1.77 -4.35
C ASP A 419 -6.28 3.31 -4.22
N LEU A 420 -7.43 3.94 -3.95
CA LEU A 420 -7.56 5.39 -3.73
C LEU A 420 -7.82 5.68 -2.25
N THR A 421 -7.16 6.70 -1.70
CA THR A 421 -7.60 7.27 -0.41
C THR A 421 -8.95 7.97 -0.59
N GLU A 422 -9.68 8.21 0.51
CA GLU A 422 -10.93 9.00 0.46
C GLU A 422 -10.69 10.37 -0.19
N ASP A 423 -9.58 11.05 0.15
CA ASP A 423 -9.22 12.33 -0.46
C ASP A 423 -8.95 12.21 -1.96
N GLU A 424 -8.22 11.17 -2.40
CA GLU A 424 -7.99 10.94 -3.84
C GLU A 424 -9.32 10.65 -4.54
N PHE A 425 -10.18 9.82 -3.94
CA PHE A 425 -11.50 9.50 -4.46
C PHE A 425 -12.36 10.76 -4.62
N ARG A 426 -12.48 11.57 -3.56
CA ARG A 426 -13.26 12.82 -3.59
C ARG A 426 -12.71 13.86 -4.57
N ASN A 427 -11.38 13.97 -4.68
CA ASN A 427 -10.77 14.98 -5.56
C ASN A 427 -10.70 14.57 -7.04
N THR A 428 -10.85 13.29 -7.37
CA THR A 428 -10.72 12.79 -8.75
C THR A 428 -12.02 12.22 -9.31
N ILE A 429 -12.78 11.46 -8.52
CA ILE A 429 -14.00 10.76 -8.98
C ILE A 429 -15.24 11.64 -8.81
N LEU A 430 -15.26 12.51 -7.80
CA LEU A 430 -16.40 13.37 -7.50
C LEU A 430 -16.24 14.77 -8.12
N MET A 431 -17.31 15.54 -8.06
CA MET A 431 -17.29 16.95 -8.42
C MET A 431 -16.69 17.77 -7.28
N ARG A 432 -16.27 19.00 -7.57
CA ARG A 432 -15.93 19.93 -6.49
C ARG A 432 -17.16 20.17 -5.59
N PRO A 433 -17.01 20.05 -4.26
CA PRO A 433 -18.10 20.27 -3.33
C PRO A 433 -18.68 21.68 -3.48
N GLN A 434 -20.00 21.77 -3.59
CA GLN A 434 -20.71 23.03 -3.75
C GLN A 434 -22.00 23.04 -2.93
N ALA A 435 -22.42 24.24 -2.53
CA ALA A 435 -23.69 24.43 -1.85
C ALA A 435 -24.88 24.19 -2.79
N PRO A 436 -25.99 23.60 -2.30
CA PRO A 436 -27.20 23.41 -3.08
C PRO A 436 -27.68 24.74 -3.71
N PRO A 437 -27.85 24.80 -5.04
CA PRO A 437 -28.35 25.99 -5.72
C PRO A 437 -29.77 26.36 -5.31
N ILE A 438 -30.02 27.64 -5.05
CA ILE A 438 -31.38 28.16 -4.87
C ILE A 438 -31.94 28.62 -6.22
N HIS A 439 -33.09 28.05 -6.58
CA HIS A 439 -33.83 28.38 -7.80
C HIS A 439 -34.94 29.40 -7.51
N SER A 440 -35.33 30.15 -8.55
CA SER A 440 -36.50 31.02 -8.44
C SER A 440 -37.79 30.19 -8.34
N ALA A 441 -38.82 30.71 -7.67
CA ALA A 441 -40.10 30.01 -7.48
C ALA A 441 -40.74 29.51 -8.79
N LYS A 442 -40.48 30.18 -9.92
CA LYS A 442 -40.98 29.80 -11.26
C LYS A 442 -40.37 28.51 -11.82
N ARG A 443 -39.21 28.09 -11.31
CA ARG A 443 -38.53 26.86 -11.72
C ARG A 443 -39.09 25.62 -11.06
N TYR A 444 -39.74 25.75 -9.90
CA TYR A 444 -40.31 24.62 -9.19
C TYR A 444 -41.57 24.10 -9.89
N MET A 445 -41.63 22.79 -10.07
CA MET A 445 -42.81 22.12 -10.61
C MET A 445 -43.96 22.18 -9.60
N LYS A 446 -45.15 22.55 -10.06
CA LYS A 446 -46.36 22.48 -9.23
C LYS A 446 -46.87 21.05 -9.19
N ILE A 447 -46.65 20.38 -8.08
CA ILE A 447 -47.04 18.97 -7.89
C ILE A 447 -48.18 18.91 -6.87
N ARG A 448 -49.25 18.20 -7.24
CA ARG A 448 -50.29 17.83 -6.28
C ARG A 448 -49.82 16.54 -5.62
N THR A 449 -49.57 16.58 -4.32
CA THR A 449 -49.23 15.39 -3.53
C THR A 449 -50.34 14.36 -3.66
N VAL A 450 -49.97 13.13 -3.96
CA VAL A 450 -50.87 11.98 -3.90
C VAL A 450 -50.86 11.50 -2.45
N GLU A 451 -52.02 11.45 -1.80
CA GLU A 451 -52.12 11.10 -0.37
C GLU A 451 -51.65 9.66 -0.08
N ASP A 452 -51.87 8.74 -1.03
CA ASP A 452 -51.49 7.32 -0.90
C ASP A 452 -50.47 6.91 -1.99
N LEU A 453 -49.19 7.21 -1.75
CA LEU A 453 -48.12 6.64 -2.58
C LEU A 453 -47.94 5.14 -2.27
N PRO A 454 -47.65 4.29 -3.26
CA PRO A 454 -47.36 2.89 -3.01
C PRO A 454 -46.11 2.73 -2.14
N ASP A 455 -46.04 1.61 -1.39
CA ASP A 455 -44.90 1.31 -0.51
C ASP A 455 -43.56 1.24 -1.26
N SER A 456 -43.59 0.84 -2.53
CA SER A 456 -42.43 0.78 -3.42
C SER A 456 -42.79 1.12 -4.86
N PHE A 457 -41.84 1.68 -5.59
CA PHE A 457 -41.94 1.96 -7.02
C PHE A 457 -40.54 1.99 -7.63
N ASP A 458 -40.37 1.47 -8.85
CA ASP A 458 -39.05 1.34 -9.48
C ASP A 458 -39.10 1.49 -11.00
N TRP A 459 -38.49 2.55 -11.54
CA TRP A 459 -38.43 2.80 -12.98
C TRP A 459 -37.65 1.76 -13.79
N ARG A 460 -36.86 0.90 -13.13
CA ARG A 460 -36.19 -0.24 -13.78
C ARG A 460 -37.21 -1.24 -14.36
N ASP A 461 -38.37 -1.36 -13.72
CA ASP A 461 -39.46 -2.26 -14.15
C ASP A 461 -40.33 -1.65 -15.28
N HIS A 462 -40.04 -0.41 -15.68
CA HIS A 462 -40.90 0.39 -16.56
C HIS A 462 -40.16 0.90 -17.81
N ASN A 463 -39.03 0.29 -18.18
CA ASN A 463 -38.25 0.61 -19.38
C ASN A 463 -37.85 2.10 -19.50
N ALA A 464 -37.57 2.75 -18.37
CA ALA A 464 -37.18 4.17 -18.31
C ALA A 464 -35.75 4.37 -17.80
N VAL A 465 -34.97 3.30 -17.64
CA VAL A 465 -33.62 3.34 -17.09
C VAL A 465 -32.70 2.51 -17.97
N THR A 466 -31.70 3.14 -18.59
CA THR A 466 -30.63 2.46 -19.36
C THR A 466 -29.74 1.61 -18.45
N PRO A 467 -28.88 0.73 -19.00
CA PRO A 467 -27.84 0.06 -18.21
C PRO A 467 -26.97 1.05 -17.41
N VAL A 468 -26.36 0.57 -16.32
CA VAL A 468 -25.44 1.38 -15.51
C VAL A 468 -24.19 1.69 -16.33
N LYS A 469 -23.87 2.99 -16.43
CA LYS A 469 -22.68 3.49 -17.13
C LYS A 469 -21.51 3.67 -16.14
N ASP A 470 -20.32 3.90 -16.67
CA ASP A 470 -19.10 4.09 -15.88
C ASP A 470 -18.38 5.39 -16.29
N GLN A 471 -18.32 6.36 -15.37
CA GLN A 471 -17.62 7.63 -15.53
C GLN A 471 -16.10 7.49 -15.42
N GLY A 472 -15.59 6.34 -14.99
CA GLY A 472 -14.16 6.12 -14.84
C GLY A 472 -13.54 6.96 -13.72
N SER A 473 -12.52 7.76 -14.05
CA SER A 473 -11.60 8.37 -13.08
C SER A 473 -11.67 9.91 -12.98
N VAL A 474 -12.78 10.51 -13.40
CA VAL A 474 -12.98 11.97 -13.45
C VAL A 474 -14.36 12.39 -12.92
N GLY A 475 -14.52 13.65 -12.52
CA GLY A 475 -15.74 14.22 -11.92
C GLY A 475 -16.86 14.58 -12.90
N THR A 476 -17.29 13.64 -13.76
CA THR A 476 -18.32 13.85 -14.80
C THR A 476 -19.72 13.35 -14.40
N CYS A 477 -19.94 12.95 -13.15
CA CYS A 477 -21.22 12.39 -12.68
C CYS A 477 -22.45 13.28 -12.95
N TRP A 478 -22.27 14.62 -12.99
CA TRP A 478 -23.32 15.57 -13.38
C TRP A 478 -23.84 15.30 -14.79
N ALA A 479 -22.95 15.09 -15.76
CA ALA A 479 -23.31 14.79 -17.14
C ALA A 479 -24.02 13.43 -17.23
N PHE A 480 -23.56 12.42 -16.48
CA PHE A 480 -24.25 11.14 -16.38
C PHE A 480 -25.67 11.28 -15.80
N SER A 481 -25.84 12.03 -14.71
CA SER A 481 -27.15 12.29 -14.10
C SER A 481 -28.09 13.01 -15.07
N THR A 482 -27.60 14.04 -15.76
CA THR A 482 -28.35 14.77 -16.81
C THR A 482 -28.80 13.85 -17.92
N VAL A 483 -27.87 13.13 -18.52
CA VAL A 483 -28.12 12.32 -19.72
C VAL A 483 -29.07 11.19 -19.38
N GLN A 484 -28.87 10.50 -18.25
CA GLN A 484 -29.75 9.42 -17.85
C GLN A 484 -31.17 9.90 -17.46
N ASN A 485 -31.32 11.14 -16.96
CA ASN A 485 -32.65 11.75 -16.82
C ASN A 485 -33.29 11.96 -18.19
N VAL A 486 -32.59 12.54 -19.16
CA VAL A 486 -33.10 12.76 -20.52
C VAL A 486 -33.44 11.43 -21.22
N GLU A 487 -32.63 10.38 -21.03
CA GLU A 487 -32.92 9.01 -21.51
C GLU A 487 -34.26 8.51 -20.96
N GLY A 488 -34.49 8.66 -19.65
CA GLY A 488 -35.74 8.28 -19.01
C GLY A 488 -36.94 9.10 -19.50
N GLN A 489 -36.80 10.42 -19.59
CA GLN A 489 -37.83 11.30 -20.14
C GLN A 489 -38.17 10.93 -21.60
N TRP A 490 -37.15 10.62 -22.40
CA TRP A 490 -37.32 10.22 -23.79
C TRP A 490 -38.00 8.86 -23.91
N ALA A 491 -37.64 7.89 -23.08
CA ALA A 491 -38.27 6.58 -23.07
C ALA A 491 -39.75 6.67 -22.72
N LEU A 492 -40.13 7.53 -21.77
CA LEU A 492 -41.54 7.74 -21.42
C LEU A 492 -42.36 8.33 -22.57
N LYS A 493 -41.75 9.25 -23.33
CA LYS A 493 -42.40 9.95 -24.44
C LYS A 493 -42.44 9.15 -25.74
N SER A 494 -41.31 8.59 -26.16
CA SER A 494 -41.14 7.89 -27.44
C SER A 494 -41.41 6.39 -27.36
N LYS A 495 -41.43 5.83 -26.15
CA LYS A 495 -41.42 4.38 -25.88
C LYS A 495 -40.14 3.66 -26.32
N LEU A 496 -39.11 4.40 -26.72
CA LEU A 496 -37.79 3.87 -27.07
C LEU A 496 -36.76 4.28 -26.02
N LEU A 497 -36.10 3.29 -25.41
CA LEU A 497 -35.00 3.53 -24.49
C LEU A 497 -33.71 3.69 -25.31
N THR A 498 -33.28 4.94 -25.50
CA THR A 498 -32.10 5.30 -26.28
C THR A 498 -30.90 5.54 -25.38
N ASN A 499 -29.74 5.00 -25.74
CA ASN A 499 -28.48 5.28 -25.04
C ASN A 499 -27.85 6.57 -25.62
N LEU A 500 -27.83 7.64 -24.85
CA LEU A 500 -27.42 8.98 -25.26
C LEU A 500 -25.98 9.30 -24.87
N SER A 501 -25.33 10.17 -25.65
CA SER A 501 -23.93 10.55 -25.47
C SER A 501 -23.72 11.36 -24.19
N VAL A 502 -22.93 10.80 -23.28
CA VAL A 502 -22.47 11.55 -22.10
C VAL A 502 -21.33 12.50 -22.45
N GLU A 503 -20.45 12.06 -23.34
CA GLU A 503 -19.29 12.84 -23.76
C GLU A 503 -19.68 14.16 -24.41
N GLN A 504 -20.76 14.20 -25.20
CA GLN A 504 -21.25 15.45 -25.76
C GLN A 504 -21.50 16.49 -24.67
N VAL A 505 -22.14 16.12 -23.57
CA VAL A 505 -22.40 17.05 -22.46
C VAL A 505 -21.08 17.45 -21.79
N VAL A 506 -20.16 16.51 -21.58
CA VAL A 506 -18.85 16.81 -20.97
C VAL A 506 -18.01 17.77 -21.83
N ASP A 507 -17.95 17.55 -23.13
CA ASP A 507 -17.08 18.28 -24.07
C ASP A 507 -17.68 19.62 -24.51
N CYS A 508 -19.02 19.77 -24.51
CA CYS A 508 -19.69 20.92 -25.12
C CYS A 508 -20.40 21.86 -24.14
N ASP A 509 -20.67 21.41 -22.92
CA ASP A 509 -21.42 22.19 -21.94
C ASP A 509 -20.49 23.07 -21.08
N GLY A 510 -20.44 24.35 -21.42
CA GLY A 510 -19.79 25.40 -20.64
C GLY A 510 -20.78 26.35 -19.97
N MET A 511 -22.00 25.89 -19.66
CA MET A 511 -23.05 26.75 -19.11
C MET A 511 -22.67 27.32 -17.74
N GLN A 512 -23.07 28.56 -17.49
CA GLN A 512 -22.85 29.23 -16.22
C GLN A 512 -24.05 30.10 -15.85
N LYS A 513 -24.27 30.29 -14.54
CA LYS A 513 -25.29 31.20 -14.05
C LYS A 513 -24.70 32.60 -13.85
N PRO A 514 -25.26 33.65 -14.49
CA PRO A 514 -24.83 35.04 -14.24
C PRO A 514 -24.92 35.36 -12.73
N ASP A 515 -23.90 36.03 -12.21
CA ASP A 515 -23.78 36.45 -10.80
C ASP A 515 -23.78 35.31 -9.75
N SER A 516 -23.31 34.12 -10.16
CA SER A 516 -23.18 32.96 -9.28
C SER A 516 -21.81 32.29 -9.41
N VAL A 517 -21.49 31.42 -8.46
CA VAL A 517 -20.31 30.55 -8.49
C VAL A 517 -20.57 29.23 -9.24
N GLN A 518 -21.75 29.08 -9.86
CA GLN A 518 -22.20 27.85 -10.50
C GLN A 518 -21.89 27.86 -11.99
N ALA A 519 -21.11 26.87 -12.42
CA ALA A 519 -20.77 26.62 -13.81
C ALA A 519 -20.57 25.12 -14.06
N ASP A 520 -20.76 24.71 -15.30
CA ASP A 520 -20.41 23.38 -15.80
C ASP A 520 -18.97 23.43 -16.33
N CYS A 521 -18.14 22.57 -15.76
CA CYS A 521 -16.69 22.65 -15.83
C CYS A 521 -16.06 21.36 -16.38
N GLY A 522 -16.78 20.65 -17.25
CA GLY A 522 -16.32 19.39 -17.85
C GLY A 522 -15.99 18.34 -16.79
N VAL A 523 -14.73 17.91 -16.78
CA VAL A 523 -14.22 16.87 -15.86
C VAL A 523 -14.07 17.32 -14.40
N TYR A 524 -14.24 18.61 -14.10
CA TYR A 524 -14.12 19.14 -12.73
C TYR A 524 -15.47 19.24 -11.98
N GLY A 525 -16.57 18.92 -12.65
CA GLY A 525 -17.92 18.97 -12.09
C GLY A 525 -18.86 19.92 -12.82
N GLY A 526 -20.12 19.89 -12.44
CA GLY A 526 -21.20 20.68 -13.05
C GLY A 526 -22.53 20.39 -12.37
N TRP A 527 -23.62 20.87 -12.96
CA TRP A 527 -24.96 20.81 -12.40
C TRP A 527 -25.98 20.38 -13.43
N PRO A 528 -26.80 19.33 -13.16
CA PRO A 528 -27.75 18.85 -14.14
C PRO A 528 -28.73 19.89 -14.70
N PHE A 529 -29.11 20.90 -13.90
CA PHE A 529 -30.00 21.97 -14.36
C PHE A 529 -29.35 22.93 -15.37
N LEU A 530 -28.04 23.18 -15.28
CA LEU A 530 -27.31 23.96 -16.27
C LEU A 530 -27.17 23.15 -17.56
N SER A 531 -26.95 21.85 -17.42
CA SER A 531 -26.85 20.96 -18.57
C SER A 531 -28.14 20.76 -19.33
N PHE A 532 -29.28 20.79 -18.65
CA PHE A 532 -30.56 20.88 -19.35
C PHE A 532 -30.68 22.19 -20.14
N GLN A 533 -30.15 23.32 -19.65
CA GLN A 533 -30.13 24.58 -20.40
C GLN A 533 -29.20 24.52 -21.60
N TYR A 534 -28.04 23.87 -21.48
CA TYR A 534 -27.17 23.58 -22.62
C TYR A 534 -27.94 22.79 -23.70
N LEU A 535 -28.59 21.69 -23.32
CA LEU A 535 -29.36 20.86 -24.26
C LEU A 535 -30.53 21.63 -24.91
N MET A 536 -31.16 22.55 -24.17
CA MET A 536 -32.15 23.47 -24.72
C MET A 536 -31.56 24.39 -25.78
N GLN A 537 -30.36 24.95 -25.53
CA GLN A 537 -29.69 25.86 -26.46
C GLN A 537 -29.14 25.14 -27.69
N GLN A 538 -28.58 23.95 -27.52
CA GLN A 538 -28.06 23.14 -28.63
C GLN A 538 -29.17 22.54 -29.50
N GLY A 539 -30.35 22.28 -28.91
CA GLY A 539 -31.51 21.79 -29.65
C GLY A 539 -31.46 20.29 -29.99
N GLY A 540 -30.55 19.52 -29.39
CA GLY A 540 -30.47 18.07 -29.54
C GLY A 540 -29.26 17.44 -28.85
N ILE A 541 -29.19 16.11 -28.92
CA ILE A 541 -28.12 15.27 -28.36
C ILE A 541 -27.91 14.05 -29.27
N GLU A 542 -26.67 13.60 -29.40
CA GLU A 542 -26.28 12.42 -30.17
C GLU A 542 -26.44 11.12 -29.35
N ALA A 543 -26.44 9.98 -30.05
CA ALA A 543 -26.36 8.67 -29.42
C ALA A 543 -24.96 8.41 -28.85
N GLU A 544 -24.87 7.59 -27.80
CA GLU A 544 -23.59 7.10 -27.26
C GLU A 544 -22.74 6.39 -28.32
N SER A 545 -23.36 5.67 -29.27
CA SER A 545 -22.64 5.01 -30.36
C SER A 545 -22.02 5.98 -31.37
N THR A 546 -22.52 7.22 -31.44
CA THR A 546 -22.05 8.24 -32.37
C THR A 546 -20.95 9.10 -31.74
N TYR A 547 -21.12 9.43 -30.46
CA TYR A 547 -20.19 10.25 -29.68
C TYR A 547 -19.91 9.54 -28.35
N PRO A 548 -19.03 8.53 -28.35
CA PRO A 548 -18.80 7.67 -27.20
C PRO A 548 -18.11 8.38 -26.03
N TYR A 549 -18.45 7.97 -24.82
CA TYR A 549 -17.78 8.38 -23.60
C TYR A 549 -16.31 7.96 -23.58
N CYS A 550 -15.42 8.91 -23.28
CA CYS A 550 -13.99 8.66 -23.27
C CYS A 550 -13.22 9.47 -22.21
N ALA A 551 -13.66 10.66 -21.81
CA ALA A 551 -12.92 11.56 -20.92
C ALA A 551 -12.44 10.93 -19.59
N GLY A 552 -13.22 9.99 -19.05
CA GLY A 552 -12.90 9.30 -17.80
C GLY A 552 -12.24 7.94 -17.95
N LEU A 553 -12.13 7.43 -19.17
CA LEU A 553 -11.64 6.10 -19.47
C LEU A 553 -10.14 6.13 -19.79
N LYS A 554 -9.42 5.15 -19.25
CA LYS A 554 -7.97 5.05 -19.41
C LYS A 554 -7.59 4.95 -20.88
N ASN A 555 -6.72 5.85 -21.35
CA ASN A 555 -6.17 5.90 -22.71
C ASN A 555 -7.23 5.95 -23.83
N SER A 556 -8.42 6.51 -23.57
CA SER A 556 -9.51 6.55 -24.55
C SER A 556 -9.52 7.85 -25.38
N CYS A 557 -9.38 9.00 -24.73
CA CYS A 557 -9.21 10.31 -25.37
C CYS A 557 -8.62 11.33 -24.36
N GLU A 558 -8.22 12.51 -24.84
CA GLU A 558 -7.86 13.62 -23.97
C GLU A 558 -9.10 14.49 -23.71
N PRO A 559 -9.41 14.83 -22.44
CA PRO A 559 -10.57 15.66 -22.13
C PRO A 559 -10.35 17.09 -22.63
N CYS A 560 -11.42 17.69 -23.15
CA CYS A 560 -11.38 19.04 -23.72
C CYS A 560 -12.22 20.02 -22.89
N ASN A 561 -11.79 21.28 -22.84
CA ASN A 561 -12.59 22.31 -22.18
C ASN A 561 -13.74 22.70 -23.12
N ALA A 562 -14.96 22.78 -22.58
CA ALA A 562 -16.12 23.18 -23.36
C ALA A 562 -16.02 24.62 -23.91
N PRO A 563 -16.68 24.91 -25.04
CA PRO A 563 -16.86 26.28 -25.51
C PRO A 563 -17.48 27.13 -24.40
N GLY A 564 -16.82 28.24 -24.04
CA GLY A 564 -17.27 29.11 -22.94
C GLY A 564 -16.69 28.78 -21.56
N TYR A 565 -15.74 27.85 -21.44
CA TYR A 565 -15.09 27.50 -20.17
C TYR A 565 -14.59 28.73 -19.39
N ASN A 566 -15.12 28.90 -18.18
CA ASN A 566 -14.80 30.05 -17.32
C ASN A 566 -13.69 29.70 -16.32
N LYS A 567 -12.46 30.14 -16.60
CA LYS A 567 -11.29 29.88 -15.73
C LYS A 567 -11.44 30.44 -14.31
N THR A 568 -12.24 31.49 -14.11
CA THR A 568 -12.45 32.08 -12.79
C THR A 568 -13.35 31.21 -11.92
N LEU A 569 -14.38 30.60 -12.52
CA LEU A 569 -15.33 29.72 -11.81
C LEU A 569 -14.83 28.27 -11.73
N CYS A 570 -14.33 27.75 -12.85
CA CYS A 570 -13.90 26.36 -12.99
C CYS A 570 -12.44 26.13 -12.60
N GLY A 571 -11.65 27.18 -12.38
CA GLY A 571 -10.22 27.08 -12.12
C GLY A 571 -9.39 26.83 -13.38
N PRO A 572 -8.14 26.35 -13.25
CA PRO A 572 -7.24 26.23 -14.39
C PRO A 572 -7.82 25.30 -15.45
N PRO A 573 -7.73 25.66 -16.75
CA PRO A 573 -8.21 24.82 -17.83
C PRO A 573 -7.36 23.55 -17.93
N ILE A 574 -7.92 22.53 -18.58
CA ILE A 574 -7.13 21.33 -18.93
C ILE A 574 -5.94 21.77 -19.79
N PRO A 575 -4.69 21.39 -19.44
CA PRO A 575 -3.48 21.91 -20.07
C PRO A 575 -3.26 21.35 -21.48
N PHE A 576 -3.90 20.24 -21.82
CA PHE A 576 -3.74 19.55 -23.09
C PHE A 576 -5.08 18.96 -23.55
N CYS A 577 -5.42 19.20 -24.82
CA CYS A 577 -6.60 18.67 -25.50
C CYS A 577 -6.24 18.61 -26.99
N TYR A 578 -6.52 17.49 -27.65
CA TYR A 578 -6.38 17.40 -29.10
C TYR A 578 -7.60 18.03 -29.77
N ILE A 579 -7.41 18.86 -30.81
CA ILE A 579 -8.51 19.52 -31.53
C ILE A 579 -9.53 18.51 -32.06
N LYS A 580 -9.07 17.34 -32.53
CA LYS A 580 -9.95 16.24 -32.97
C LYS A 580 -10.88 15.71 -31.88
N ASP A 581 -10.51 15.92 -30.62
CA ASP A 581 -11.23 15.46 -29.43
C ASP A 581 -12.14 16.58 -28.88
N SER A 582 -12.08 17.80 -29.43
CA SER A 582 -12.89 18.93 -28.96
C SER A 582 -14.32 18.90 -29.48
N CYS A 583 -15.22 19.53 -28.74
CA CYS A 583 -16.62 19.67 -29.14
C CYS A 583 -16.78 20.29 -30.54
N GLU A 584 -15.99 21.32 -30.88
CA GLU A 584 -16.13 22.01 -32.16
C GLU A 584 -15.86 21.11 -33.37
N THR A 585 -15.06 20.06 -33.19
CA THR A 585 -14.72 19.11 -34.26
C THR A 585 -15.60 17.87 -34.23
N LYS A 586 -15.95 17.35 -33.05
CA LYS A 586 -16.68 16.09 -32.90
C LYS A 586 -18.19 16.23 -33.07
N LEU A 587 -18.78 17.33 -32.62
CA LEU A 587 -20.23 17.50 -32.59
C LEU A 587 -20.79 17.65 -34.01
N ASP A 588 -21.75 16.81 -34.36
CA ASP A 588 -22.43 16.79 -35.65
C ASP A 588 -23.94 16.87 -35.42
N SER A 589 -24.48 18.09 -35.48
CA SER A 589 -25.90 18.34 -35.24
C SER A 589 -26.85 17.60 -36.20
N THR A 590 -26.35 17.09 -37.33
CA THR A 590 -27.13 16.25 -38.25
C THR A 590 -27.39 14.85 -37.70
N LYS A 591 -26.63 14.42 -36.69
CA LYS A 591 -26.73 13.11 -36.03
C LYS A 591 -27.48 13.13 -34.70
N PHE A 592 -28.07 14.27 -34.34
CA PHE A 592 -28.94 14.36 -33.17
C PHE A 592 -30.10 13.37 -33.27
N ILE A 593 -30.51 12.82 -32.12
CA ILE A 593 -31.67 11.92 -32.05
C ILE A 593 -32.91 12.65 -32.54
N SER A 594 -33.49 12.16 -33.63
CA SER A 594 -34.66 12.78 -34.26
C SER A 594 -35.83 12.86 -33.29
N GLY A 595 -36.40 14.06 -33.15
CA GLY A 595 -37.53 14.35 -32.26
C GLY A 595 -37.17 14.56 -30.79
N LEU A 596 -35.94 14.25 -30.35
CA LEU A 596 -35.51 14.48 -28.97
C LEU A 596 -35.03 15.92 -28.82
N LYS A 597 -35.81 16.74 -28.12
CA LYS A 597 -35.45 18.13 -27.78
C LYS A 597 -35.85 18.46 -26.36
N VAL A 598 -34.91 18.96 -25.56
CA VAL A 598 -35.20 19.54 -24.26
C VAL A 598 -35.72 20.96 -24.47
N VAL A 599 -36.87 21.29 -23.91
CA VAL A 599 -37.53 22.60 -24.08
C VAL A 599 -37.66 23.39 -22.79
N ASP A 600 -37.59 22.71 -21.65
CA ASP A 600 -37.54 23.33 -20.33
C ASP A 600 -36.89 22.36 -19.33
N TRP A 601 -36.67 22.84 -18.12
CA TRP A 601 -36.32 22.01 -16.97
C TRP A 601 -37.02 22.52 -15.72
N LYS A 602 -37.30 21.61 -14.79
CA LYS A 602 -37.96 21.92 -13.53
C LYS A 602 -37.14 21.46 -12.34
N ALA A 603 -37.20 22.24 -11.27
CA ALA A 603 -36.79 21.83 -9.93
C ALA A 603 -37.97 21.19 -9.19
N ILE A 604 -37.69 20.28 -8.28
CA ILE A 604 -38.67 19.67 -7.38
C ILE A 604 -38.42 20.21 -5.96
N GLU A 605 -39.51 20.44 -5.21
CA GLU A 605 -39.39 20.91 -3.83
C GLU A 605 -38.73 19.85 -2.93
N GLN A 606 -38.15 20.30 -1.82
CA GLN A 606 -37.31 19.44 -0.95
C GLN A 606 -38.10 18.42 -0.12
N ASP A 607 -39.43 18.53 -0.09
CA ASP A 607 -40.29 17.54 0.58
C ASP A 607 -40.19 16.20 -0.14
N GLU A 608 -39.71 15.17 0.57
CA GLU A 608 -39.46 13.86 -0.01
C GLU A 608 -40.74 13.12 -0.45
N THR A 609 -41.91 13.52 0.02
CA THR A 609 -43.22 13.06 -0.48
C THR A 609 -43.55 13.71 -1.82
N ILE A 610 -43.24 15.00 -1.97
CA ILE A 610 -43.35 15.70 -3.26
C ILE A 610 -42.36 15.09 -4.27
N ILE A 611 -41.14 14.80 -3.85
CA ILE A 611 -40.12 14.14 -4.69
C ILE A 611 -40.60 12.75 -5.13
N ALA A 612 -41.15 11.93 -4.22
CA ALA A 612 -41.67 10.62 -4.58
C ALA A 612 -42.84 10.73 -5.58
N THR A 613 -43.74 11.69 -5.36
CA THR A 613 -44.85 11.98 -6.27
C THR A 613 -44.34 12.43 -7.65
N ALA A 614 -43.33 13.31 -7.68
CA ALA A 614 -42.68 13.76 -8.90
C ALA A 614 -42.08 12.57 -9.65
N LEU A 615 -41.26 11.77 -8.96
CA LEU A 615 -40.56 10.63 -9.53
C LEU A 615 -41.53 9.66 -10.18
N MET A 616 -42.65 9.34 -9.51
CA MET A 616 -43.69 8.45 -10.04
C MET A 616 -44.37 9.00 -11.29
N ASN A 617 -44.65 10.31 -11.30
CA ASN A 617 -45.50 10.92 -12.33
C ASN A 617 -44.71 11.42 -13.54
N THR A 618 -43.43 11.76 -13.35
CA THR A 618 -42.62 12.42 -14.38
C THR A 618 -41.47 11.58 -14.88
N GLY A 619 -41.11 10.49 -14.22
CA GLY A 619 -39.92 9.71 -14.58
C GLY A 619 -38.74 9.91 -13.63
N PRO A 620 -37.61 9.23 -13.89
CA PRO A 620 -36.38 9.35 -13.11
C PRO A 620 -35.94 10.81 -12.94
N LEU A 621 -35.39 11.16 -11.77
CA LEU A 621 -35.00 12.54 -11.43
C LEU A 621 -33.49 12.66 -11.23
N SER A 622 -32.87 13.71 -11.76
CA SER A 622 -31.48 14.04 -11.44
C SER A 622 -31.41 14.60 -10.03
N VAL A 623 -30.52 14.05 -9.20
CA VAL A 623 -30.31 14.52 -7.81
C VAL A 623 -28.82 14.69 -7.51
N ALA A 624 -28.50 15.51 -6.51
CA ALA A 624 -27.14 15.64 -6.00
C ALA A 624 -27.09 15.43 -4.47
N LEU A 625 -25.98 14.88 -3.98
CA LEU A 625 -25.74 14.53 -2.58
C LEU A 625 -24.26 14.66 -2.23
N ASP A 626 -23.94 14.61 -0.94
CA ASP A 626 -22.57 14.40 -0.44
C ASP A 626 -22.26 12.90 -0.38
N ALA A 627 -21.27 12.46 -1.16
CA ALA A 627 -20.90 11.06 -1.28
C ALA A 627 -19.89 10.58 -0.24
N GLU A 628 -19.75 11.30 0.89
CA GLU A 628 -18.99 10.86 2.06
C GLU A 628 -19.33 9.42 2.45
N MET A 629 -18.30 8.57 2.63
CA MET A 629 -18.41 7.13 2.92
C MET A 629 -19.03 6.26 1.80
N LEU A 630 -19.40 6.83 0.65
CA LEU A 630 -20.01 6.06 -0.43
C LEU A 630 -18.98 5.24 -1.23
N GLN A 631 -17.68 5.56 -1.14
CA GLN A 631 -16.59 4.92 -1.90
C GLN A 631 -16.69 3.39 -1.93
N PHE A 632 -16.92 2.76 -0.77
CA PHE A 632 -16.92 1.30 -0.61
C PHE A 632 -18.30 0.67 -0.36
N TYR A 633 -19.38 1.42 -0.55
CA TYR A 633 -20.73 0.86 -0.37
C TYR A 633 -20.92 -0.40 -1.25
N HIS A 634 -21.46 -1.45 -0.63
CA HIS A 634 -21.79 -2.70 -1.33
C HIS A 634 -23.30 -2.95 -1.39
N LYS A 635 -23.98 -2.92 -0.24
CA LYS A 635 -25.44 -3.17 -0.16
C LYS A 635 -26.04 -2.70 1.16
N GLY A 636 -27.36 -2.60 1.21
CA GLY A 636 -28.15 -2.22 2.37
C GLY A 636 -28.63 -0.77 2.30
N ILE A 637 -29.28 -0.28 3.34
CA ILE A 637 -29.83 1.09 3.35
C ILE A 637 -28.77 2.06 3.88
N PHE A 638 -28.16 2.80 2.96
CA PHE A 638 -27.13 3.79 3.23
C PHE A 638 -27.68 4.92 4.11
N ASN A 639 -27.05 5.12 5.26
CA ASN A 639 -27.43 6.13 6.25
C ASN A 639 -26.22 6.52 7.11
N PRO A 640 -25.20 7.19 6.53
CA PRO A 640 -24.00 7.56 7.27
C PRO A 640 -24.30 8.72 8.23
N VAL A 641 -23.51 8.81 9.30
CA VAL A 641 -23.64 9.87 10.32
C VAL A 641 -22.97 11.18 9.88
N PHE A 642 -21.98 11.12 8.97
CA PHE A 642 -21.02 12.20 8.74
C PHE A 642 -21.18 12.98 7.42
N CYS A 643 -22.19 12.68 6.59
CA CYS A 643 -22.40 13.44 5.37
C CYS A 643 -22.99 14.84 5.64
N ASN A 644 -22.56 15.82 4.86
CA ASN A 644 -22.93 17.22 4.98
C ASN A 644 -23.92 17.63 3.86
N PRO A 645 -25.21 17.84 4.18
CA PRO A 645 -26.23 18.18 3.18
C PRO A 645 -26.03 19.56 2.52
N LYS A 646 -25.02 20.33 2.95
CA LYS A 646 -24.67 21.64 2.37
C LYS A 646 -23.47 21.59 1.43
N ASN A 647 -22.79 20.45 1.30
CA ASN A 647 -21.60 20.30 0.47
C ASN A 647 -21.81 19.15 -0.52
N LEU A 648 -22.64 19.38 -1.54
CA LEU A 648 -22.94 18.36 -2.55
C LEU A 648 -21.75 18.22 -3.49
N ASP A 649 -21.33 16.98 -3.74
CA ASP A 649 -20.18 16.68 -4.58
C ASP A 649 -20.41 15.51 -5.56
N HIS A 650 -21.58 14.88 -5.48
CA HIS A 650 -21.93 13.78 -6.38
C HIS A 650 -23.34 13.96 -6.95
N ALA A 651 -23.47 13.73 -8.25
CA ALA A 651 -24.74 13.82 -8.97
C ALA A 651 -25.11 12.43 -9.51
N VAL A 652 -26.34 12.01 -9.25
CA VAL A 652 -26.84 10.66 -9.50
C VAL A 652 -28.28 10.72 -10.00
N LEU A 653 -28.85 9.58 -10.37
CA LEU A 653 -30.23 9.50 -10.84
C LEU A 653 -31.10 8.76 -9.83
N LEU A 654 -32.12 9.42 -9.32
CA LEU A 654 -33.16 8.81 -8.51
C LEU A 654 -34.13 8.05 -9.42
N VAL A 655 -34.31 6.75 -9.18
CA VAL A 655 -35.10 5.86 -10.07
C VAL A 655 -36.27 5.15 -9.37
N GLY A 656 -36.29 5.14 -8.04
CA GLY A 656 -37.39 4.51 -7.31
C GLY A 656 -37.30 4.72 -5.81
N TRP A 657 -38.20 4.07 -5.08
CA TRP A 657 -38.18 3.96 -3.63
C TRP A 657 -38.74 2.61 -3.18
N GLY A 658 -38.50 2.28 -1.93
CA GLY A 658 -39.12 1.14 -1.27
C GLY A 658 -39.04 1.27 0.24
N LYS A 659 -39.28 0.15 0.92
CA LYS A 659 -39.21 0.05 2.37
C LYS A 659 -38.75 -1.34 2.79
N GLU A 660 -37.79 -1.42 3.70
CA GLU A 660 -37.45 -2.66 4.41
C GLU A 660 -37.88 -2.53 5.87
N GLY A 661 -38.88 -3.33 6.27
CA GLY A 661 -39.48 -3.21 7.60
C GLY A 661 -40.06 -1.82 7.83
N SER A 662 -39.47 -1.05 8.75
CA SER A 662 -39.85 0.35 9.03
C SER A 662 -38.96 1.39 8.34
N LYS A 663 -37.92 0.99 7.59
CA LYS A 663 -36.93 1.89 6.99
C LYS A 663 -37.26 2.16 5.52
N PRO A 664 -37.83 3.33 5.17
CA PRO A 664 -38.02 3.71 3.77
C PRO A 664 -36.67 4.09 3.13
N TYR A 665 -36.50 3.79 1.85
CA TYR A 665 -35.28 4.12 1.11
C TYR A 665 -35.59 4.62 -0.30
N TRP A 666 -34.67 5.39 -0.85
CA TRP A 666 -34.57 5.72 -2.26
C TRP A 666 -33.74 4.67 -3.00
N ILE A 667 -34.07 4.38 -4.25
CA ILE A 667 -33.26 3.58 -5.19
C ILE A 667 -32.55 4.57 -6.10
N VAL A 668 -31.22 4.54 -6.08
CA VAL A 668 -30.39 5.51 -6.77
C VAL A 668 -29.45 4.80 -7.73
N LYS A 669 -29.47 5.22 -8.98
CA LYS A 669 -28.55 4.76 -10.02
C LYS A 669 -27.28 5.60 -9.97
N ASN A 670 -26.15 4.93 -9.82
CA ASN A 670 -24.83 5.55 -9.83
C ASN A 670 -24.18 5.50 -11.23
N SER A 671 -23.02 6.13 -11.36
CA SER A 671 -22.21 6.18 -12.59
C SER A 671 -20.83 5.55 -12.41
N TRP A 672 -20.66 4.62 -11.46
CA TRP A 672 -19.37 3.94 -11.21
C TRP A 672 -19.32 2.50 -11.76
N GLY A 673 -20.17 2.19 -12.73
CA GLY A 673 -20.25 0.87 -13.36
C GLY A 673 -20.99 -0.18 -12.52
N ALA A 674 -21.45 -1.23 -13.18
CA ALA A 674 -22.31 -2.26 -12.58
C ALA A 674 -21.62 -3.15 -11.52
N LYS A 675 -20.28 -3.13 -11.44
CA LYS A 675 -19.52 -3.89 -10.41
C LYS A 675 -19.49 -3.18 -9.05
N TRP A 676 -19.95 -1.94 -8.96
CA TRP A 676 -19.97 -1.18 -7.72
C TRP A 676 -21.36 -1.24 -7.08
N GLY A 677 -21.46 -1.32 -5.74
CA GLY A 677 -22.74 -1.31 -5.03
C GLY A 677 -23.66 -2.48 -5.40
N GLU A 678 -24.97 -2.23 -5.40
CA GLU A 678 -26.02 -3.18 -5.76
C GLU A 678 -26.22 -3.16 -7.28
N GLU A 679 -25.28 -3.77 -8.01
CA GLU A 679 -25.27 -3.79 -9.49
C GLU A 679 -25.21 -2.39 -10.14
N GLY A 680 -24.47 -1.48 -9.51
CA GLY A 680 -24.35 -0.08 -9.93
C GLY A 680 -25.39 0.86 -9.30
N TYR A 681 -26.26 0.32 -8.46
CA TYR A 681 -27.24 1.08 -7.68
C TYR A 681 -26.83 1.12 -6.21
N PHE A 682 -27.45 2.03 -5.47
CA PHE A 682 -27.44 1.99 -4.02
C PHE A 682 -28.78 2.45 -3.47
N ARG A 683 -29.05 2.03 -2.24
CA ARG A 683 -30.23 2.45 -1.51
C ARG A 683 -29.84 3.39 -0.40
N ILE A 684 -30.54 4.51 -0.25
CA ILE A 684 -30.25 5.54 0.76
C ILE A 684 -31.51 5.85 1.56
N LEU A 685 -31.37 6.07 2.86
CA LEU A 685 -32.50 6.31 3.75
C LEU A 685 -33.33 7.52 3.27
N ARG A 686 -34.63 7.29 3.11
CA ARG A 686 -35.63 8.30 2.75
C ARG A 686 -36.32 8.83 4.01
N GLY A 687 -36.82 10.07 3.97
CA GLY A 687 -37.60 10.73 5.02
C GLY A 687 -36.80 11.69 5.90
N LYS A 688 -35.51 11.89 5.64
CA LYS A 688 -34.62 12.75 6.43
C LYS A 688 -33.77 13.71 5.59
N GLY A 689 -33.90 13.70 4.26
CA GLY A 689 -32.98 14.42 3.39
C GLY A 689 -31.53 13.96 3.52
N THR A 690 -31.33 12.65 3.71
CA THR A 690 -30.03 12.02 3.97
C THR A 690 -28.99 12.46 2.95
N CYS A 691 -27.86 12.99 3.44
CA CYS A 691 -26.75 13.53 2.63
C CYS A 691 -27.15 14.62 1.63
N GLY A 692 -28.27 15.31 1.89
CA GLY A 692 -28.73 16.41 1.05
C GLY A 692 -29.38 15.97 -0.26
N ILE A 693 -29.70 14.68 -0.45
CA ILE A 693 -30.27 14.14 -1.70
C ILE A 693 -31.56 14.85 -2.16
N ASN A 694 -32.30 15.44 -1.22
CA ASN A 694 -33.54 16.18 -1.47
C ASN A 694 -33.32 17.68 -1.77
N THR A 695 -32.09 18.18 -1.70
CA THR A 695 -31.82 19.63 -1.77
C THR A 695 -31.66 20.15 -3.19
N GLN A 696 -31.26 19.29 -4.13
CA GLN A 696 -31.11 19.61 -5.54
C GLN A 696 -31.69 18.47 -6.37
N VAL A 697 -32.99 18.57 -6.68
CA VAL A 697 -33.75 17.59 -7.45
C VAL A 697 -34.30 18.25 -8.70
N THR A 698 -33.94 17.76 -9.87
CA THR A 698 -34.31 18.38 -11.15
C THR A 698 -34.67 17.36 -12.23
N THR A 699 -35.42 17.81 -13.23
CA THR A 699 -35.76 16.99 -14.40
C THR A 699 -35.88 17.84 -15.66
N ALA A 700 -35.51 17.25 -16.80
CA ALA A 700 -35.76 17.80 -18.12
C ALA A 700 -37.25 17.70 -18.50
N VAL A 701 -37.67 18.60 -19.39
CA VAL A 701 -38.98 18.57 -20.07
C VAL A 701 -38.72 18.53 -21.57
N LEU A 702 -39.29 17.54 -22.25
CA LEU A 702 -39.08 17.32 -23.69
C LEU A 702 -40.22 17.88 -24.55
N ALA A 703 -39.88 18.40 -25.74
CA ALA A 703 -40.78 18.95 -26.77
C ALA A 703 -41.85 17.97 -27.19
#